data_AF-A0A5J4UY54-F1
#
_entry.id   AF-A0A5J4UY54-F1
#
_cell.length_a   1.000
_cell.length_b   1.000
_cell.length_c   1.000
_cell.angle_alpha   90.00
_cell.angle_beta   90.00
_cell.angle_gamma   90.00
#
_symmetry.space_group_name_H-M   'P 1'
#
loop_
_entity.id
_entity.type
_entity.pdbx_description
1 polymer ?
#
loop_
_entity_poly.entity_id
_entity_poly.type
_entity_poly.pdbx_seq_one_letter_code
_entity_poly.pdbx_strand_id
1 'polypeptide(L)'
;IRFYSESQAPIIKINNNYFKECLGFFTGGLYLSYVRAYILEVQNNICEGNWILSSNTYTDAYIYKRGNDTLLPNASEYIKTVFLGSESSQTNSVYNNYQYSYYYNYSSSYYSLDILITPSFERKFINKDETQDFTSISSSIGTDSESIELEVRIVGLIHSEQVIIGENKGWMRNRITIIGDGNKTRQRITLSEGTENEGENQFIIQIENSVIGDIIIQNIQMQKQNCGFLKAEGGKSIALRECSFFGGGTILFNSPVRFEITQCDFVGNSLQPVISSFISITQETIDVFYSRFYQGSFAGQGTGCIVCSQQCTACLIDGCQFLHNLLGAGSSAVAVTTQNCQILSVQGNPFFLTVFSDFGIKDPIKGHFIRSISSKINISLTDFTDSSFACGGNAIKIDEQFASEITFFKCNFTGLRGINNRRSICIHASLSSVNGFKFNCRNCTFSECSFGGVQQAFGNAISITSPESLISEVNREIQFQECGFRRNTGSGFGGSIGIDIRALCSFSFKYIYFSENLGSISNDIWIQTINPIDELNETNFATSYSNSNQPHLFIERNDSTSNFYNLANVQTEFYVSASGSSSYNGTKARPLNNITNALTKLTNFELESQSFERTIYILSSTWSERVIMDSKQPIITIKSGLEIGQDGEQFNIRKSSI
;
A
#
# COMPACT_ATOMS: atom_id res chain seq x y z
N ILE A 1 37.86 -4.19 -6.48
CA ILE A 1 39.08 -4.08 -5.64
C ILE A 1 40.17 -3.33 -6.40
N ARG A 2 40.84 -2.33 -5.76
CA ARG A 2 41.93 -1.54 -6.38
C ARG A 2 43.11 -1.39 -5.43
N PHE A 3 44.32 -1.69 -5.91
CA PHE A 3 45.60 -1.49 -5.23
C PHE A 3 46.44 -0.47 -6.01
N TYR A 4 46.77 0.66 -5.39
CA TYR A 4 47.34 1.82 -6.08
C TYR A 4 48.86 2.00 -5.90
N SER A 5 49.50 1.34 -4.93
CA SER A 5 50.93 1.54 -4.64
C SER A 5 51.79 0.35 -5.07
N GLU A 6 53.00 0.62 -5.58
CA GLU A 6 54.01 -0.40 -5.92
C GLU A 6 54.55 -1.14 -4.69
N SER A 7 54.54 -0.50 -3.51
CA SER A 7 55.03 -1.08 -2.25
C SER A 7 54.09 -2.10 -1.64
N GLN A 8 52.83 -2.15 -2.09
CA GLN A 8 51.87 -3.17 -1.72
C GLN A 8 51.92 -4.25 -2.79
N ALA A 9 52.67 -5.32 -2.57
CA ALA A 9 52.51 -6.56 -3.33
C ALA A 9 51.56 -7.47 -2.54
N PRO A 10 50.23 -7.27 -2.59
CA PRO A 10 49.29 -8.08 -1.83
C PRO A 10 49.28 -9.55 -2.27
N ILE A 11 48.81 -10.39 -1.35
CA ILE A 11 48.28 -11.72 -1.65
C ILE A 11 46.78 -11.53 -1.86
N ILE A 12 46.30 -11.83 -3.07
CA ILE A 12 44.89 -11.70 -3.46
C ILE A 12 44.40 -13.10 -3.79
N LYS A 13 43.48 -13.62 -2.98
CA LYS A 13 42.82 -14.91 -3.19
C LYS A 13 41.32 -14.71 -3.15
N ILE A 14 40.64 -15.04 -4.24
CA ILE A 14 39.20 -14.92 -4.39
C ILE A 14 38.74 -16.26 -4.93
N ASN A 15 38.59 -17.24 -4.03
CA ASN A 15 38.38 -18.63 -4.42
C ASN A 15 37.08 -19.18 -3.83
N ASN A 16 36.44 -20.14 -4.51
CA ASN A 16 35.21 -20.81 -4.07
C ASN A 16 34.02 -19.87 -3.83
N ASN A 17 33.90 -18.81 -4.62
CA ASN A 17 32.78 -17.87 -4.55
C ASN A 17 31.77 -18.16 -5.66
N TYR A 18 30.53 -17.71 -5.44
CA TYR A 18 29.48 -17.75 -6.44
C TYR A 18 29.01 -16.33 -6.76
N PHE A 19 29.43 -15.83 -7.92
CA PHE A 19 29.06 -14.52 -8.43
C PHE A 19 27.84 -14.69 -9.36
N LYS A 20 26.64 -14.53 -8.78
CA LYS A 20 25.37 -14.69 -9.47
C LYS A 20 24.70 -13.33 -9.74
N GLU A 21 24.32 -13.08 -10.99
CA GLU A 21 23.50 -11.93 -11.44
C GLU A 21 24.03 -10.53 -11.05
N CYS A 22 25.34 -10.38 -10.89
CA CYS A 22 25.95 -9.14 -10.42
C CYS A 22 26.04 -8.09 -11.55
N LEU A 23 25.59 -6.84 -11.29
CA LEU A 23 25.64 -5.67 -12.20
C LEU A 23 26.82 -4.75 -11.94
N GLY A 24 27.54 -4.39 -13.00
CA GLY A 24 28.53 -3.32 -12.91
C GLY A 24 28.78 -2.58 -14.22
N PHE A 25 29.63 -1.56 -14.16
CA PHE A 25 29.93 -0.73 -15.33
C PHE A 25 31.00 -1.35 -16.23
N PHE A 26 32.12 -1.76 -15.62
CA PHE A 26 33.24 -2.40 -16.31
C PHE A 26 33.19 -3.93 -16.26
N THR A 27 32.52 -4.52 -15.28
CA THR A 27 32.37 -5.98 -15.11
C THR A 27 31.18 -6.18 -14.19
N GLY A 28 30.41 -7.24 -14.42
CA GLY A 28 29.31 -7.62 -13.55
C GLY A 28 29.79 -8.28 -12.27
N GLY A 29 30.73 -9.23 -12.37
CA GLY A 29 31.27 -9.93 -11.19
C GLY A 29 32.42 -9.20 -10.50
N LEU A 30 33.63 -9.31 -11.06
CA LEU A 30 34.87 -9.03 -10.35
C LEU A 30 35.73 -7.95 -11.04
N TYR A 31 35.79 -6.76 -10.45
CA TYR A 31 36.75 -5.74 -10.87
C TYR A 31 38.02 -5.81 -10.02
N LEU A 32 39.16 -6.12 -10.63
CA LEU A 32 40.45 -6.13 -9.97
C LEU A 32 41.45 -5.22 -10.67
N SER A 33 42.04 -4.27 -9.95
CA SER A 33 43.15 -3.48 -10.46
C SER A 33 44.30 -3.41 -9.47
N TYR A 34 45.52 -3.68 -9.94
CA TYR A 34 46.70 -3.77 -9.09
C TYR A 34 47.98 -3.41 -9.86
N VAL A 35 49.05 -3.06 -9.14
CA VAL A 35 50.37 -2.77 -9.75
C VAL A 35 51.24 -4.02 -9.73
N ARG A 36 51.38 -4.64 -8.55
CA ARG A 36 52.07 -5.90 -8.31
C ARG A 36 51.25 -6.77 -7.35
N ALA A 37 51.38 -8.09 -7.41
CA ALA A 37 50.79 -9.03 -6.46
C ALA A 37 51.80 -10.17 -6.24
N TYR A 38 52.00 -10.61 -4.99
CA TYR A 38 52.83 -11.80 -4.73
C TYR A 38 52.10 -13.08 -5.13
N ILE A 39 50.80 -13.10 -4.86
CA ILE A 39 49.91 -14.20 -5.23
C ILE A 39 48.63 -13.55 -5.75
N LEU A 40 48.19 -14.01 -6.92
CA LEU A 40 46.88 -13.70 -7.46
C LEU A 40 46.20 -15.02 -7.82
N GLU A 41 45.14 -15.34 -7.09
CA GLU A 41 44.30 -16.51 -7.31
C GLU A 41 42.84 -16.06 -7.37
N VAL A 42 42.15 -16.47 -8.42
CA VAL A 42 40.70 -16.30 -8.61
C VAL A 42 40.12 -17.64 -9.07
N GLN A 43 40.30 -18.66 -8.23
CA GLN A 43 40.11 -20.07 -8.60
C GLN A 43 38.81 -20.67 -8.08
N ASN A 44 38.26 -21.68 -8.78
CA ASN A 44 37.05 -22.41 -8.37
C ASN A 44 35.84 -21.51 -8.08
N ASN A 45 35.70 -20.38 -8.79
CA ASN A 45 34.52 -19.54 -8.65
C ASN A 45 33.51 -19.89 -9.74
N ILE A 46 32.23 -19.80 -9.40
CA ILE A 46 31.14 -19.93 -10.38
C ILE A 46 30.67 -18.52 -10.71
N CYS A 47 30.70 -18.15 -11.99
CA CYS A 47 30.22 -16.87 -12.48
C CYS A 47 28.99 -17.09 -13.37
N GLU A 48 27.81 -16.71 -12.88
CA GLU A 48 26.55 -17.02 -13.56
C GLU A 48 25.69 -15.77 -13.73
N GLY A 49 25.39 -15.39 -14.97
CA GLY A 49 24.45 -14.29 -15.25
C GLY A 49 24.92 -12.87 -15.02
N ASN A 50 26.22 -12.65 -14.88
CA ASN A 50 26.76 -11.31 -14.66
C ASN A 50 26.63 -10.44 -15.93
N TRP A 51 26.58 -9.11 -15.76
CA TRP A 51 26.29 -8.15 -16.84
C TRP A 51 27.01 -6.82 -16.64
N ILE A 52 27.24 -6.14 -17.76
CA ILE A 52 27.86 -4.81 -17.79
C ILE A 52 26.98 -3.80 -18.50
N LEU A 53 27.01 -2.56 -18.02
CA LEU A 53 26.31 -1.43 -18.65
C LEU A 53 27.05 -0.89 -19.88
N SER A 54 28.34 -1.22 -20.05
CA SER A 54 29.13 -0.79 -21.19
C SER A 54 28.96 -1.73 -22.38
N SER A 55 29.21 -1.23 -23.60
CA SER A 55 29.14 -2.00 -24.85
C SER A 55 30.26 -3.05 -25.01
N ASN A 56 30.94 -3.41 -23.93
CA ASN A 56 32.02 -4.39 -23.98
C ASN A 56 31.45 -5.82 -23.91
N THR A 57 32.26 -6.82 -24.28
CA THR A 57 31.84 -8.23 -24.38
C THR A 57 32.20 -9.10 -23.17
N TYR A 58 32.70 -8.51 -22.08
CA TYR A 58 33.17 -9.22 -20.89
C TYR A 58 32.37 -8.87 -19.65
N THR A 59 31.96 -9.89 -18.91
CA THR A 59 30.88 -9.76 -17.92
C THR A 59 31.27 -10.26 -16.54
N ASP A 60 32.19 -11.21 -16.41
CA ASP A 60 32.46 -11.85 -15.13
C ASP A 60 33.66 -11.26 -14.40
N ALA A 61 34.76 -10.95 -15.10
CA ALA A 61 35.90 -10.31 -14.47
C ALA A 61 36.61 -9.30 -15.37
N TYR A 62 37.05 -8.20 -14.75
CA TYR A 62 37.93 -7.20 -15.34
C TYR A 62 39.22 -7.10 -14.53
N ILE A 63 40.32 -7.57 -15.10
CA ILE A 63 41.66 -7.46 -14.51
C ILE A 63 42.43 -6.33 -15.19
N TYR A 64 42.94 -5.40 -14.38
CA TYR A 64 43.76 -4.29 -14.85
C TYR A 64 45.06 -4.17 -14.07
N LYS A 65 46.14 -4.71 -14.67
CA LYS A 65 47.49 -4.62 -14.13
C LYS A 65 48.21 -3.37 -14.64
N ARG A 66 48.56 -2.48 -13.72
CA ARG A 66 49.11 -1.14 -14.01
C ARG A 66 50.64 -1.05 -14.02
N GLY A 67 51.34 -2.06 -13.50
CA GLY A 67 52.80 -2.05 -13.35
C GLY A 67 53.53 -2.89 -14.40
N ASN A 68 54.77 -2.49 -14.75
CA ASN A 68 55.68 -3.27 -15.59
C ASN A 68 56.13 -4.55 -14.84
N ASP A 69 55.66 -5.73 -15.26
CA ASP A 69 56.38 -6.97 -14.96
C ASP A 69 57.07 -7.44 -16.23
N THR A 70 58.39 -7.32 -16.26
CA THR A 70 59.23 -7.96 -17.28
C THR A 70 59.33 -9.48 -17.07
N LEU A 71 58.74 -10.02 -15.99
CA LEU A 71 58.84 -11.42 -15.57
C LEU A 71 57.70 -12.33 -16.05
N LEU A 72 56.69 -11.79 -16.76
CA LEU A 72 55.56 -12.58 -17.29
C LEU A 72 55.64 -12.64 -18.82
N PRO A 73 56.47 -13.53 -19.40
CA PRO A 73 56.64 -13.62 -20.86
C PRO A 73 55.39 -14.12 -21.60
N ASN A 74 54.38 -14.68 -20.90
CA ASN A 74 53.09 -15.05 -21.50
C ASN A 74 51.91 -14.67 -20.60
N ALA A 75 51.48 -13.41 -20.69
CA ALA A 75 50.46 -12.83 -19.83
C ALA A 75 49.07 -13.50 -19.97
N SER A 76 48.78 -14.07 -21.16
CA SER A 76 47.54 -14.82 -21.42
C SER A 76 47.52 -16.15 -20.66
N GLU A 77 48.61 -16.91 -20.71
CA GLU A 77 48.73 -18.20 -20.04
C GLU A 77 48.74 -18.06 -18.51
N TYR A 78 49.36 -16.99 -17.99
CA TYR A 78 49.29 -16.65 -16.56
C TYR A 78 47.85 -16.44 -16.09
N ILE A 79 47.02 -15.71 -16.83
CA ILE A 79 45.62 -15.52 -16.43
C ILE A 79 44.82 -16.80 -16.43
N LYS A 80 45.09 -17.75 -17.32
CA LYS A 80 44.45 -19.07 -17.26
C LYS A 80 44.71 -19.76 -15.92
N THR A 81 45.94 -19.64 -15.40
CA THR A 81 46.29 -20.21 -14.09
C THR A 81 45.66 -19.45 -12.92
N VAL A 82 45.48 -18.13 -13.04
CA VAL A 82 44.78 -17.31 -12.03
C VAL A 82 43.35 -17.79 -11.86
N PHE A 83 42.67 -18.14 -12.96
CA PHE A 83 41.27 -18.55 -12.95
C PHE A 83 41.03 -20.07 -12.99
N LEU A 84 42.04 -20.87 -12.65
CA LEU A 84 41.93 -22.33 -12.72
C LEU A 84 40.70 -22.85 -11.94
N GLY A 85 39.92 -23.71 -12.60
CA GLY A 85 38.71 -24.32 -12.02
C GLY A 85 37.52 -23.38 -11.86
N SER A 86 37.65 -22.10 -12.22
CA SER A 86 36.50 -21.19 -12.26
C SER A 86 35.69 -21.42 -13.54
N GLU A 87 34.37 -21.38 -13.40
CA GLU A 87 33.42 -21.63 -14.46
C GLU A 87 32.58 -20.38 -14.77
N SER A 88 32.16 -20.24 -16.02
CA SER A 88 31.23 -19.18 -16.43
C SER A 88 30.09 -19.70 -17.31
N SER A 89 28.91 -19.11 -17.10
CA SER A 89 27.76 -19.20 -18.02
C SER A 89 27.93 -18.45 -19.35
N GLN A 90 29.03 -17.71 -19.56
CA GLN A 90 29.23 -16.80 -20.69
C GLN A 90 30.57 -17.02 -21.40
N THR A 91 30.60 -16.69 -22.69
CA THR A 91 31.86 -16.63 -23.47
C THR A 91 32.52 -15.25 -23.30
N ASN A 92 33.86 -15.17 -23.37
CA ASN A 92 34.65 -13.97 -23.10
C ASN A 92 34.46 -13.40 -21.66
N SER A 93 34.23 -14.27 -20.70
CA SER A 93 33.96 -13.97 -19.29
C SER A 93 34.99 -13.09 -18.59
N VAL A 94 36.27 -13.17 -18.98
CA VAL A 94 37.37 -12.40 -18.37
C VAL A 94 38.01 -11.48 -19.39
N TYR A 95 38.06 -10.18 -19.06
CA TYR A 95 38.91 -9.22 -19.74
C TYR A 95 40.12 -8.88 -18.91
N ASN A 96 41.26 -8.83 -19.58
CA ASN A 96 42.50 -8.47 -18.96
C ASN A 96 43.27 -7.44 -19.76
N ASN A 97 43.74 -6.41 -19.06
CA ASN A 97 44.51 -5.31 -19.61
C ASN A 97 45.85 -5.19 -18.87
N TYR A 98 46.92 -5.48 -19.60
CA TYR A 98 48.30 -5.35 -19.14
C TYR A 98 48.96 -4.12 -19.76
N GLN A 99 49.58 -3.32 -18.89
CA GLN A 99 50.51 -2.28 -19.32
C GLN A 99 51.93 -2.87 -19.38
N TYR A 100 52.48 -3.02 -20.60
CA TYR A 100 53.78 -3.69 -20.85
C TYR A 100 54.98 -2.72 -20.88
N SER A 101 54.73 -1.40 -20.88
CA SER A 101 55.78 -0.38 -20.87
C SER A 101 55.24 0.97 -20.37
N TYR A 102 56.11 1.79 -19.78
CA TYR A 102 55.81 3.20 -19.45
C TYR A 102 55.51 4.03 -20.72
N TYR A 103 55.93 3.55 -21.89
CA TYR A 103 55.62 4.12 -23.21
C TYR A 103 54.62 3.20 -23.97
N TYR A 104 53.32 3.50 -23.80
CA TYR A 104 52.20 3.33 -24.74
C TYR A 104 51.82 1.98 -25.38
N ASN A 105 52.36 0.83 -24.98
CA ASN A 105 51.84 -0.47 -25.46
C ASN A 105 50.98 -1.19 -24.40
N TYR A 106 49.66 -1.14 -24.59
CA TYR A 106 48.68 -1.95 -23.87
C TYR A 106 48.51 -3.29 -24.59
N SER A 107 48.66 -4.40 -23.86
CA SER A 107 48.24 -5.71 -24.31
C SER A 107 46.92 -6.05 -23.62
N SER A 108 45.83 -6.05 -24.38
CA SER A 108 44.52 -6.47 -23.93
C SER A 108 44.18 -7.84 -24.50
N SER A 109 43.66 -8.73 -23.67
CA SER A 109 43.23 -10.06 -24.10
C SER A 109 41.91 -10.45 -23.44
N TYR A 110 41.11 -11.23 -24.16
CA TYR A 110 39.90 -11.86 -23.66
C TYR A 110 40.18 -13.33 -23.35
N TYR A 111 39.57 -13.84 -22.29
CA TYR A 111 39.65 -15.23 -21.88
C TYR A 111 38.26 -15.71 -21.44
N SER A 112 37.87 -16.89 -21.92
CA SER A 112 36.68 -17.59 -21.44
C SER A 112 37.08 -18.56 -20.34
N LEU A 113 36.38 -18.50 -19.21
CA LEU A 113 36.41 -19.53 -18.17
C LEU A 113 35.87 -20.85 -18.72
N ASP A 114 36.07 -21.94 -17.98
CA ASP A 114 35.45 -23.22 -18.32
C ASP A 114 33.92 -23.04 -18.34
N ILE A 115 33.25 -23.70 -19.28
CA ILE A 115 31.80 -23.51 -19.47
C ILE A 115 31.08 -24.18 -18.31
N LEU A 116 30.24 -23.42 -17.61
CA LEU A 116 29.32 -23.96 -16.62
C LEU A 116 28.30 -24.87 -17.33
N ILE A 117 28.45 -26.19 -17.15
CA ILE A 117 27.72 -27.20 -17.93
C ILE A 117 26.23 -27.28 -17.53
N THR A 118 25.91 -26.94 -16.28
CA THR A 118 24.53 -26.95 -15.75
C THR A 118 24.25 -25.64 -15.02
N PRO A 119 23.89 -24.56 -15.74
CA PRO A 119 23.47 -23.34 -15.08
C PRO A 119 22.19 -23.59 -14.28
N SER A 120 22.10 -22.96 -13.11
CA SER A 120 20.91 -22.98 -12.25
C SER A 120 19.75 -22.18 -12.86
N PHE A 121 20.04 -21.29 -13.82
CA PHE A 121 19.05 -20.53 -14.55
C PHE A 121 19.45 -20.28 -16.01
N GLU A 122 18.46 -20.12 -16.87
CA GLU A 122 18.61 -19.74 -18.26
C GLU A 122 18.15 -18.29 -18.45
N ARG A 123 18.87 -17.50 -19.23
CA ARG A 123 18.45 -16.14 -19.61
C ARG A 123 18.30 -16.05 -21.12
N LYS A 124 17.15 -15.53 -21.56
CA LYS A 124 16.83 -15.33 -22.97
C LYS A 124 16.44 -13.89 -23.23
N PHE A 125 16.97 -13.34 -24.32
CA PHE A 125 16.60 -12.01 -24.81
C PHE A 125 15.62 -12.15 -25.97
N ILE A 126 14.65 -11.25 -26.01
CA ILE A 126 13.68 -11.14 -27.08
C ILE A 126 13.93 -9.83 -27.81
N ASN A 127 14.28 -9.92 -29.07
CA ASN A 127 14.53 -8.77 -29.93
C ASN A 127 14.09 -9.12 -31.35
N LYS A 128 13.19 -8.31 -31.91
CA LYS A 128 12.69 -8.54 -33.28
C LYS A 128 13.73 -8.23 -34.36
N ASP A 129 14.76 -7.45 -34.02
CA ASP A 129 15.69 -6.88 -34.99
C ASP A 129 17.08 -7.54 -34.98
N GLU A 130 17.39 -8.41 -34.00
CA GLU A 130 18.69 -9.06 -33.84
C GLU A 130 18.64 -10.57 -34.16
N THR A 131 19.63 -11.07 -34.90
CA THR A 131 19.65 -12.46 -35.41
C THR A 131 20.00 -13.53 -34.38
N GLN A 132 20.45 -13.15 -33.18
CA GLN A 132 20.84 -14.08 -32.10
C GLN A 132 19.81 -14.17 -30.96
N ASP A 133 18.78 -13.32 -30.98
CA ASP A 133 17.75 -13.23 -29.95
C ASP A 133 16.47 -13.97 -30.39
N PHE A 134 15.60 -14.28 -29.42
CA PHE A 134 14.30 -14.85 -29.72
C PHE A 134 13.37 -13.78 -30.30
N THR A 135 12.48 -14.18 -31.21
CA THR A 135 11.49 -13.25 -31.79
C THR A 135 10.22 -13.14 -30.95
N SER A 136 10.01 -14.04 -29.97
CA SER A 136 8.82 -14.07 -29.11
C SER A 136 9.09 -14.65 -27.72
N ILE A 137 8.26 -14.26 -26.75
CA ILE A 137 8.22 -14.80 -25.39
C ILE A 137 7.92 -16.29 -25.43
N SER A 138 6.90 -16.69 -26.19
CA SER A 138 6.48 -18.08 -26.34
C SER A 138 7.60 -18.97 -26.87
N SER A 139 8.38 -18.51 -27.85
CA SER A 139 9.51 -19.30 -28.37
C SER A 139 10.66 -19.37 -27.37
N SER A 140 10.89 -18.31 -26.59
CA SER A 140 11.91 -18.29 -25.55
C SER A 140 11.59 -19.22 -24.38
N ILE A 141 10.33 -19.32 -23.98
CA ILE A 141 9.89 -20.23 -22.91
C ILE A 141 10.14 -21.68 -23.30
N GLY A 142 9.94 -22.00 -24.59
CA GLY A 142 10.23 -23.32 -25.16
C GLY A 142 9.31 -24.43 -24.64
N THR A 143 9.50 -25.63 -25.18
CA THR A 143 8.76 -26.85 -24.81
C THR A 143 9.49 -27.69 -23.77
N ASP A 144 10.69 -27.27 -23.37
CA ASP A 144 11.62 -28.11 -22.62
C ASP A 144 11.11 -28.38 -21.20
N SER A 145 11.18 -29.65 -20.80
CA SER A 145 10.78 -30.17 -19.49
C SER A 145 11.83 -29.94 -18.39
N GLU A 146 12.76 -29.03 -18.60
CA GLU A 146 13.87 -28.80 -17.69
C GLU A 146 13.42 -28.03 -16.44
N SER A 147 13.72 -28.57 -15.26
CA SER A 147 13.45 -27.96 -13.96
C SER A 147 14.50 -26.92 -13.57
N ILE A 148 14.80 -25.98 -14.49
CA ILE A 148 15.68 -24.84 -14.25
C ILE A 148 14.88 -23.54 -14.16
N GLU A 149 15.46 -22.51 -13.56
CA GLU A 149 14.88 -21.16 -13.58
C GLU A 149 15.05 -20.53 -14.97
N LEU A 150 14.09 -19.72 -15.42
CA LEU A 150 14.14 -19.02 -16.70
C LEU A 150 13.88 -17.53 -16.49
N GLU A 151 14.76 -16.68 -17.02
CA GLU A 151 14.59 -15.23 -17.13
C GLU A 151 14.45 -14.83 -18.60
N VAL A 152 13.31 -14.26 -18.95
CA VAL A 152 12.98 -13.76 -20.28
C VAL A 152 13.01 -12.23 -20.25
N ARG A 153 13.92 -11.62 -21.01
CA ARG A 153 14.09 -10.16 -21.10
C ARG A 153 13.62 -9.65 -22.45
N ILE A 154 12.65 -8.76 -22.42
CA ILE A 154 12.09 -8.14 -23.63
C ILE A 154 12.88 -6.88 -23.96
N VAL A 155 13.57 -6.89 -25.09
CA VAL A 155 14.34 -5.76 -25.64
C VAL A 155 13.49 -5.06 -26.71
N GLY A 156 13.55 -3.74 -26.74
CA GLY A 156 12.67 -2.87 -27.52
C GLY A 156 11.58 -2.21 -26.67
N LEU A 157 10.97 -1.14 -27.19
CA LEU A 157 9.97 -0.35 -26.45
C LEU A 157 8.56 -0.95 -26.52
N ILE A 158 8.26 -1.71 -27.58
CA ILE A 158 6.93 -2.28 -27.83
C ILE A 158 7.10 -3.73 -28.29
N HIS A 159 6.37 -4.64 -27.63
CA HIS A 159 6.22 -6.02 -28.02
C HIS A 159 4.74 -6.38 -28.09
N SER A 160 4.35 -7.22 -29.04
CA SER A 160 2.95 -7.59 -29.27
C SER A 160 2.88 -9.10 -29.38
N GLU A 161 2.28 -9.73 -28.37
CA GLU A 161 2.20 -11.18 -28.25
C GLU A 161 1.20 -11.59 -27.19
N GLN A 162 0.50 -12.70 -27.43
CA GLN A 162 -0.14 -13.46 -26.35
C GLN A 162 0.80 -14.54 -25.82
N VAL A 163 1.01 -14.52 -24.52
CA VAL A 163 1.90 -15.43 -23.81
C VAL A 163 1.07 -16.50 -23.12
N ILE A 164 1.29 -17.75 -23.47
CA ILE A 164 0.66 -18.91 -22.82
C ILE A 164 1.75 -19.73 -22.15
N ILE A 165 1.64 -19.90 -20.84
CA ILE A 165 2.49 -20.77 -20.01
C ILE A 165 1.63 -21.96 -19.58
N GLY A 166 2.04 -23.17 -19.92
CA GLY A 166 1.19 -24.35 -19.82
C GLY A 166 1.89 -25.64 -20.23
N GLU A 167 1.11 -26.71 -20.43
CA GLU A 167 1.62 -28.10 -20.53
C GLU A 167 2.59 -28.31 -21.70
N ASN A 168 2.54 -27.42 -22.70
CA ASN A 168 3.44 -27.44 -23.85
C ASN A 168 4.46 -26.28 -23.85
N LYS A 169 4.43 -25.40 -22.84
CA LYS A 169 5.27 -24.20 -22.75
C LYS A 169 5.63 -23.85 -21.31
N GLY A 170 6.81 -24.28 -20.85
CA GLY A 170 7.39 -23.84 -19.58
C GLY A 170 6.77 -24.37 -18.28
N TRP A 171 5.79 -25.28 -18.33
CA TRP A 171 5.09 -25.75 -17.11
C TRP A 171 5.99 -26.38 -16.05
N MET A 172 7.09 -27.06 -16.42
CA MET A 172 8.03 -27.72 -15.49
C MET A 172 9.16 -26.83 -14.98
N ARG A 173 9.25 -25.57 -15.44
CA ARG A 173 10.30 -24.65 -15.00
C ARG A 173 10.10 -24.35 -13.51
N ASN A 174 11.18 -24.32 -12.73
CA ASN A 174 11.08 -23.99 -11.29
C ASN A 174 10.60 -22.55 -11.08
N ARG A 175 11.06 -21.64 -11.95
CA ARG A 175 10.66 -20.24 -11.98
C ARG A 175 10.69 -19.71 -13.41
N ILE A 176 9.71 -18.90 -13.80
CA ILE A 176 9.74 -18.09 -15.02
C ILE A 176 9.60 -16.62 -14.63
N THR A 177 10.57 -15.81 -15.04
CA THR A 177 10.59 -14.36 -14.82
C THR A 177 10.54 -13.66 -16.17
N ILE A 178 9.48 -12.88 -16.45
CA ILE A 178 9.35 -12.08 -17.67
C ILE A 178 9.56 -10.63 -17.30
N ILE A 179 10.58 -9.99 -17.88
CA ILE A 179 11.02 -8.64 -17.52
C ILE A 179 11.08 -7.73 -18.75
N GLY A 180 10.56 -6.51 -18.61
CA GLY A 180 10.82 -5.44 -19.57
C GLY A 180 12.22 -4.85 -19.42
N ASP A 181 13.00 -4.86 -20.50
CA ASP A 181 14.39 -4.43 -20.53
C ASP A 181 14.73 -3.63 -21.80
N GLY A 182 13.91 -2.61 -22.10
CA GLY A 182 13.82 -1.96 -23.41
C GLY A 182 15.15 -1.74 -24.14
N ASN A 183 16.08 -0.98 -23.57
CA ASN A 183 17.42 -0.77 -24.15
C ASN A 183 18.52 -1.55 -23.42
N LYS A 184 18.21 -2.70 -22.82
CA LYS A 184 19.10 -3.43 -21.89
C LYS A 184 19.52 -2.59 -20.67
N THR A 185 18.71 -1.57 -20.35
CA THR A 185 18.91 -0.61 -19.25
C THR A 185 17.76 -0.64 -18.23
N ARG A 186 16.96 -1.71 -18.21
CA ARG A 186 15.72 -1.83 -17.41
C ARG A 186 14.66 -0.77 -17.72
N GLN A 187 14.66 -0.24 -18.93
CA GLN A 187 13.57 0.62 -19.37
C GLN A 187 12.28 -0.21 -19.50
N ARG A 188 11.18 0.28 -18.92
CA ARG A 188 9.86 -0.35 -19.02
C ARG A 188 9.44 -0.50 -20.49
N ILE A 189 8.89 -1.67 -20.83
CA ILE A 189 8.43 -2.00 -22.18
C ILE A 189 6.91 -2.07 -22.23
N THR A 190 6.31 -1.78 -23.39
CA THR A 190 4.87 -1.98 -23.60
C THR A 190 4.62 -3.36 -24.22
N LEU A 191 3.85 -4.20 -23.55
CA LEU A 191 3.34 -5.47 -24.05
C LEU A 191 1.87 -5.29 -24.46
N SER A 192 1.59 -5.40 -25.74
CA SER A 192 0.24 -5.30 -26.30
C SER A 192 -0.30 -6.65 -26.75
N GLU A 193 -1.61 -6.70 -27.04
CA GLU A 193 -2.24 -7.87 -27.64
C GLU A 193 -1.61 -8.22 -29.00
N GLY A 194 -1.58 -9.53 -29.30
CA GLY A 194 -1.29 -10.02 -30.65
C GLY A 194 -2.49 -9.83 -31.57
N THR A 195 -2.26 -9.77 -32.88
CA THR A 195 -3.28 -9.50 -33.91
C THR A 195 -4.41 -10.53 -33.99
N GLU A 196 -4.28 -11.68 -33.33
CA GLU A 196 -5.27 -12.77 -33.34
C GLU A 196 -6.23 -12.73 -32.15
N ASN A 197 -6.12 -11.72 -31.26
CA ASN A 197 -6.72 -11.76 -29.94
C ASN A 197 -7.74 -10.64 -29.63
N GLU A 198 -8.79 -10.52 -30.45
CA GLU A 198 -9.93 -9.65 -30.15
C GLU A 198 -11.08 -10.45 -29.51
N GLY A 199 -11.39 -10.19 -28.21
CA GLY A 199 -12.60 -10.76 -27.57
C GLY A 199 -12.61 -10.78 -26.03
N GLU A 200 -13.82 -10.84 -25.44
CA GLU A 200 -14.08 -10.72 -23.99
C GLU A 200 -13.48 -11.82 -23.09
N ASN A 201 -12.85 -12.86 -23.64
CA ASN A 201 -12.27 -13.98 -22.87
C ASN A 201 -10.80 -14.28 -23.20
N GLN A 202 -10.13 -13.38 -23.92
CA GLN A 202 -8.71 -13.51 -24.20
C GLN A 202 -7.90 -12.66 -23.24
N PHE A 203 -6.66 -13.07 -23.01
CA PHE A 203 -5.73 -12.40 -22.10
C PHE A 203 -4.35 -12.27 -22.75
N ILE A 204 -3.64 -11.18 -22.47
CA ILE A 204 -2.26 -10.97 -22.93
C ILE A 204 -1.36 -12.08 -22.36
N ILE A 205 -1.52 -12.41 -21.08
CA ILE A 205 -0.80 -13.51 -20.43
C ILE A 205 -1.79 -14.51 -19.85
N GLN A 206 -1.60 -15.79 -20.17
CA GLN A 206 -2.37 -16.90 -19.62
C GLN A 206 -1.44 -17.93 -18.98
N ILE A 207 -1.73 -18.28 -17.73
CA ILE A 207 -1.00 -19.29 -16.94
C ILE A 207 -1.99 -20.42 -16.65
N GLU A 208 -1.77 -21.56 -17.28
CA GLU A 208 -2.63 -22.75 -17.17
C GLU A 208 -2.43 -23.49 -15.84
N ASN A 209 -3.42 -24.30 -15.46
CA ASN A 209 -3.40 -25.11 -14.23
C ASN A 209 -2.24 -26.13 -14.17
N SER A 210 -1.65 -26.51 -15.32
CA SER A 210 -0.54 -27.46 -15.38
C SER A 210 0.80 -26.88 -14.90
N VAL A 211 0.92 -25.56 -14.76
CA VAL A 211 2.16 -24.89 -14.37
C VAL A 211 2.47 -25.15 -12.89
N ILE A 212 3.68 -25.62 -12.58
CA ILE A 212 4.10 -25.96 -11.20
C ILE A 212 5.16 -25.01 -10.61
N GLY A 213 5.68 -24.08 -11.42
CA GLY A 213 6.74 -23.15 -11.04
C GLY A 213 6.25 -21.81 -10.48
N ASP A 214 7.21 -21.03 -9.98
CA ASP A 214 6.98 -19.62 -9.61
C ASP A 214 6.95 -18.73 -10.85
N ILE A 215 6.00 -17.81 -10.96
CA ILE A 215 5.88 -16.88 -12.10
C ILE A 215 6.04 -15.44 -11.62
N ILE A 216 6.97 -14.71 -12.23
CA ILE A 216 7.21 -13.30 -11.93
C ILE A 216 7.09 -12.50 -13.22
N ILE A 217 6.27 -11.45 -13.22
CA ILE A 217 6.18 -10.49 -14.32
C ILE A 217 6.59 -9.14 -13.77
N GLN A 218 7.61 -8.53 -14.39
CA GLN A 218 8.24 -7.34 -13.85
C GLN A 218 8.47 -6.26 -14.91
N ASN A 219 8.27 -5.00 -14.51
CA ASN A 219 8.64 -3.82 -15.30
C ASN A 219 8.04 -3.80 -16.72
N ILE A 220 6.78 -4.22 -16.82
CA ILE A 220 6.03 -4.27 -18.08
C ILE A 220 4.81 -3.36 -17.97
N GLN A 221 4.58 -2.57 -19.01
CA GLN A 221 3.33 -1.88 -19.25
C GLN A 221 2.43 -2.76 -20.13
N MET A 222 1.21 -3.06 -19.68
CA MET A 222 0.18 -3.69 -20.50
C MET A 222 -0.91 -2.68 -20.80
N GLN A 223 -1.29 -2.57 -22.07
CA GLN A 223 -2.34 -1.66 -22.51
C GLN A 223 -3.47 -2.47 -23.13
N LYS A 224 -4.67 -2.36 -22.55
CA LYS A 224 -5.88 -2.99 -23.06
C LYS A 224 -6.27 -2.31 -24.36
N GLN A 225 -6.52 -3.13 -25.38
CA GLN A 225 -7.32 -2.75 -26.54
C GLN A 225 -8.62 -3.57 -26.53
N ASN A 226 -8.54 -4.91 -26.57
CA ASN A 226 -9.71 -5.78 -26.66
C ASN A 226 -9.75 -6.96 -25.67
N CYS A 227 -8.68 -7.21 -24.90
CA CYS A 227 -8.53 -8.39 -24.04
C CYS A 227 -8.27 -8.07 -22.54
N GLY A 228 -8.24 -9.09 -21.67
CA GLY A 228 -7.77 -8.98 -20.29
C GLY A 228 -6.25 -8.93 -20.18
N PHE A 229 -5.71 -8.53 -19.02
CA PHE A 229 -4.26 -8.44 -18.83
C PHE A 229 -3.64 -9.80 -18.53
N LEU A 230 -4.18 -10.49 -17.53
CA LEU A 230 -3.64 -11.75 -17.07
C LEU A 230 -4.75 -12.69 -16.60
N LYS A 231 -4.66 -13.96 -16.97
CA LYS A 231 -5.43 -15.05 -16.39
C LYS A 231 -4.51 -16.09 -15.79
N ALA A 232 -4.73 -16.47 -14.54
CA ALA A 232 -3.95 -17.50 -13.86
C ALA A 232 -4.83 -18.58 -13.22
N GLU A 233 -4.52 -19.83 -13.52
CA GLU A 233 -5.18 -21.02 -12.95
C GLU A 233 -4.17 -21.94 -12.22
N GLY A 234 -2.88 -21.92 -12.61
CA GLY A 234 -1.82 -22.69 -11.96
C GLY A 234 -0.66 -21.83 -11.45
N GLY A 235 0.49 -22.46 -11.27
CA GLY A 235 1.69 -21.89 -10.66
C GLY A 235 1.81 -22.25 -9.18
N LYS A 236 3.03 -22.14 -8.64
CA LYS A 236 3.32 -22.30 -7.20
C LYS A 236 3.21 -20.97 -6.45
N SER A 237 3.59 -19.88 -7.10
CA SER A 237 3.35 -18.50 -6.69
C SER A 237 3.35 -17.61 -7.93
N ILE A 238 2.62 -16.50 -7.87
CA ILE A 238 2.59 -15.53 -8.97
C ILE A 238 2.83 -14.14 -8.38
N ALA A 239 3.76 -13.39 -8.98
CA ALA A 239 4.09 -12.04 -8.55
C ALA A 239 4.10 -11.05 -9.73
N LEU A 240 3.48 -9.88 -9.52
CA LEU A 240 3.55 -8.73 -10.40
C LEU A 240 4.34 -7.62 -9.72
N ARG A 241 5.38 -7.11 -10.38
CA ARG A 241 6.30 -6.14 -9.78
C ARG A 241 6.56 -4.97 -10.72
N GLU A 242 6.38 -3.74 -10.23
CA GLU A 242 6.73 -2.53 -10.98
C GLU A 242 6.03 -2.42 -12.35
N CYS A 243 4.88 -3.09 -12.50
CA CYS A 243 4.10 -3.16 -13.73
C CYS A 243 3.10 -2.01 -13.84
N SER A 244 2.62 -1.74 -15.05
CA SER A 244 1.62 -0.71 -15.30
C SER A 244 0.54 -1.22 -16.23
N PHE A 245 -0.73 -1.02 -15.88
CA PHE A 245 -1.89 -1.58 -16.56
C PHE A 245 -2.84 -0.46 -16.99
N PHE A 246 -3.01 -0.26 -18.30
CA PHE A 246 -3.81 0.83 -18.86
C PHE A 246 -5.03 0.33 -19.61
N GLY A 247 -6.18 1.00 -19.45
CA GLY A 247 -7.35 0.81 -20.32
C GLY A 247 -8.43 -0.13 -19.80
N GLY A 248 -8.45 -0.45 -18.49
CA GLY A 248 -9.56 -1.19 -17.87
C GLY A 248 -9.61 -2.68 -18.18
N GLY A 249 -8.45 -3.31 -18.39
CA GLY A 249 -8.35 -4.77 -18.50
C GLY A 249 -8.44 -5.41 -17.11
N THR A 250 -8.76 -6.69 -17.08
CA THR A 250 -8.87 -7.45 -15.82
C THR A 250 -7.71 -8.42 -15.68
N ILE A 251 -7.23 -8.55 -14.45
CA ILE A 251 -6.46 -9.68 -13.96
C ILE A 251 -7.44 -10.65 -13.30
N LEU A 252 -7.58 -11.84 -13.87
CA LEU A 252 -8.40 -12.92 -13.33
C LEU A 252 -7.48 -13.98 -12.69
N PHE A 253 -7.53 -14.07 -11.37
CA PHE A 253 -6.72 -15.03 -10.62
C PHE A 253 -7.63 -16.09 -9.99
N ASN A 254 -7.51 -17.31 -10.49
CA ASN A 254 -8.28 -18.48 -10.09
C ASN A 254 -7.35 -19.66 -9.79
N SER A 255 -6.24 -19.39 -9.11
CA SER A 255 -5.24 -20.40 -8.75
C SER A 255 -5.24 -20.63 -7.24
N PRO A 256 -5.04 -21.87 -6.77
CA PRO A 256 -4.97 -22.20 -5.35
C PRO A 256 -3.61 -21.82 -4.74
N VAL A 257 -3.02 -20.70 -5.14
CA VAL A 257 -1.74 -20.21 -4.64
C VAL A 257 -1.78 -18.73 -4.30
N ARG A 258 -0.75 -18.26 -3.61
CA ARG A 258 -0.62 -16.85 -3.22
C ARG A 258 -0.32 -15.97 -4.44
N PHE A 259 -1.05 -14.86 -4.54
CA PHE A 259 -0.83 -13.83 -5.55
C PHE A 259 -0.25 -12.55 -4.94
N GLU A 260 0.93 -12.12 -5.39
CA GLU A 260 1.61 -10.91 -4.91
C GLU A 260 1.59 -9.82 -5.98
N ILE A 261 1.24 -8.60 -5.60
CA ILE A 261 1.32 -7.41 -6.45
C ILE A 261 2.08 -6.33 -5.69
N THR A 262 3.18 -5.84 -6.24
CA THR A 262 4.03 -4.85 -5.58
C THR A 262 4.40 -3.72 -6.52
N GLN A 263 4.19 -2.47 -6.09
CA GLN A 263 4.56 -1.26 -6.82
C GLN A 263 3.98 -1.19 -8.24
N CYS A 264 2.73 -1.65 -8.40
CA CYS A 264 2.04 -1.64 -9.69
C CYS A 264 1.08 -0.46 -9.83
N ASP A 265 0.90 0.00 -11.07
CA ASP A 265 -0.06 1.03 -11.44
C ASP A 265 -1.24 0.43 -12.22
N PHE A 266 -2.46 0.68 -11.78
CA PHE A 266 -3.70 0.33 -12.49
C PHE A 266 -4.42 1.61 -12.87
N VAL A 267 -4.50 1.87 -14.18
CA VAL A 267 -5.03 3.11 -14.73
C VAL A 267 -6.18 2.80 -15.66
N GLY A 268 -7.38 3.19 -15.23
CA GLY A 268 -8.57 3.16 -16.06
C GLY A 268 -8.64 4.36 -17.00
N ASN A 269 -9.79 4.51 -17.63
CA ASN A 269 -10.17 5.73 -18.31
C ASN A 269 -11.55 6.13 -17.79
N SER A 270 -11.60 7.09 -16.86
CA SER A 270 -12.85 7.48 -16.20
C SER A 270 -13.90 8.08 -17.15
N LEU A 271 -13.51 8.39 -18.40
CA LEU A 271 -14.40 8.86 -19.46
C LEU A 271 -14.99 7.73 -20.32
N GLN A 272 -14.52 6.50 -20.15
CA GLN A 272 -15.00 5.32 -20.88
C GLN A 272 -16.14 4.58 -20.15
N PRO A 273 -16.90 3.71 -20.84
CA PRO A 273 -17.96 2.93 -20.21
C PRO A 273 -17.43 2.10 -19.03
N VAL A 274 -18.36 1.69 -18.17
CA VAL A 274 -18.09 0.81 -17.02
C VAL A 274 -17.16 -0.34 -17.43
N ILE A 275 -16.05 -0.47 -16.72
CA ILE A 275 -15.06 -1.52 -16.91
C ILE A 275 -15.28 -2.66 -15.89
N SER A 276 -14.79 -3.84 -16.23
CA SER A 276 -14.63 -4.95 -15.29
C SER A 276 -13.60 -4.60 -14.22
N SER A 277 -13.56 -5.39 -13.14
CA SER A 277 -12.62 -5.15 -12.04
C SER A 277 -11.17 -5.17 -12.52
N PHE A 278 -10.30 -4.32 -11.97
CA PHE A 278 -8.87 -4.42 -12.31
C PHE A 278 -8.31 -5.77 -11.89
N ILE A 279 -8.66 -6.22 -10.69
CA ILE A 279 -8.23 -7.50 -10.14
C ILE A 279 -9.46 -8.26 -9.61
N SER A 280 -9.62 -9.51 -10.06
CA SER A 280 -10.65 -10.43 -9.60
C SER A 280 -10.01 -11.73 -9.12
N ILE A 281 -10.13 -12.00 -7.82
CA ILE A 281 -9.57 -13.15 -7.12
C ILE A 281 -10.71 -14.07 -6.67
N THR A 282 -10.61 -15.35 -7.04
CA THR A 282 -11.63 -16.36 -6.70
C THR A 282 -11.11 -17.46 -5.79
N GLN A 283 -9.80 -17.56 -5.59
CA GLN A 283 -9.17 -18.61 -4.75
C GLN A 283 -8.04 -18.02 -3.92
N GLU A 284 -7.79 -18.64 -2.76
CA GLU A 284 -6.66 -18.39 -1.87
C GLU A 284 -6.44 -16.90 -1.52
N THR A 285 -5.20 -16.42 -1.60
CA THR A 285 -4.76 -15.19 -0.94
C THR A 285 -4.19 -14.22 -1.95
N ILE A 286 -4.50 -12.94 -1.76
CA ILE A 286 -3.89 -11.83 -2.50
C ILE A 286 -3.24 -10.85 -1.53
N ASP A 287 -2.02 -10.45 -1.89
CA ASP A 287 -1.28 -9.41 -1.21
C ASP A 287 -0.92 -8.29 -2.18
N VAL A 288 -1.31 -7.05 -1.85
CA VAL A 288 -1.09 -5.87 -2.67
C VAL A 288 -0.33 -4.82 -1.88
N PHE A 289 0.87 -4.47 -2.35
CA PHE A 289 1.79 -3.56 -1.68
C PHE A 289 2.10 -2.35 -2.56
N TYR A 290 2.06 -1.16 -1.97
CA TYR A 290 2.56 0.09 -2.54
C TYR A 290 2.07 0.37 -3.98
N SER A 291 0.85 -0.06 -4.28
CA SER A 291 0.28 0.00 -5.63
C SER A 291 -0.79 1.08 -5.72
N ARG A 292 -1.02 1.58 -6.94
CA ARG A 292 -1.96 2.68 -7.21
C ARG A 292 -3.07 2.23 -8.14
N PHE A 293 -4.30 2.54 -7.78
CA PHE A 293 -5.52 2.31 -8.55
C PHE A 293 -6.19 3.65 -8.86
N TYR A 294 -6.22 4.01 -10.13
CA TYR A 294 -6.57 5.36 -10.57
C TYR A 294 -7.56 5.34 -11.75
N GLN A 295 -8.58 6.20 -11.68
CA GLN A 295 -9.53 6.44 -12.79
C GLN A 295 -10.26 5.20 -13.33
N GLY A 296 -10.47 4.17 -12.50
CA GLY A 296 -11.38 3.08 -12.83
C GLY A 296 -12.85 3.53 -12.81
N SER A 297 -13.70 2.89 -13.63
CA SER A 297 -15.14 3.18 -13.73
C SER A 297 -15.92 1.89 -13.51
N PHE A 298 -16.56 1.72 -12.35
CA PHE A 298 -17.13 0.44 -11.94
C PHE A 298 -18.63 0.57 -11.62
N ALA A 299 -19.42 -0.46 -11.90
CA ALA A 299 -20.83 -0.52 -11.50
C ALA A 299 -21.30 -1.96 -11.35
N GLY A 300 -22.20 -2.19 -10.39
CA GLY A 300 -22.75 -3.52 -10.12
C GLY A 300 -22.01 -4.27 -9.01
N GLN A 301 -22.67 -5.31 -8.50
CA GLN A 301 -22.13 -6.17 -7.45
C GLN A 301 -20.90 -6.93 -7.96
N GLY A 302 -19.87 -7.06 -7.12
CA GLY A 302 -18.65 -7.80 -7.50
C GLY A 302 -17.75 -7.07 -8.50
N THR A 303 -17.88 -5.74 -8.63
CA THR A 303 -16.99 -4.91 -9.45
C THR A 303 -16.20 -3.93 -8.59
N GLY A 304 -14.96 -3.64 -8.99
CA GLY A 304 -14.07 -2.81 -8.19
C GLY A 304 -12.62 -2.74 -8.64
N CYS A 305 -11.76 -2.10 -7.85
CA CYS A 305 -10.33 -2.19 -8.10
C CYS A 305 -9.82 -3.60 -7.75
N ILE A 306 -10.14 -4.06 -6.54
CA ILE A 306 -9.80 -5.41 -6.05
C ILE A 306 -11.08 -6.09 -5.58
N VAL A 307 -11.38 -7.25 -6.16
CA VAL A 307 -12.55 -8.06 -5.78
C VAL A 307 -12.10 -9.46 -5.37
N CYS A 308 -12.38 -9.83 -4.12
CA CYS A 308 -12.14 -11.14 -3.53
C CYS A 308 -13.48 -11.88 -3.37
N SER A 309 -13.61 -13.04 -4.01
CA SER A 309 -14.86 -13.79 -4.10
C SER A 309 -14.63 -15.30 -3.99
N GLN A 310 -15.72 -16.08 -4.04
CA GLN A 310 -15.70 -17.55 -4.07
C GLN A 310 -14.85 -18.17 -2.93
N GLN A 311 -13.73 -18.82 -3.22
CA GLN A 311 -12.86 -19.53 -2.28
C GLN A 311 -11.65 -18.68 -1.82
N CYS A 312 -11.66 -17.37 -2.05
CA CYS A 312 -10.63 -16.49 -1.52
C CYS A 312 -10.66 -16.48 0.02
N THR A 313 -9.50 -16.74 0.63
CA THR A 313 -9.31 -16.92 2.08
C THR A 313 -8.70 -15.68 2.75
N ALA A 314 -7.93 -14.85 2.04
CA ALA A 314 -7.36 -13.61 2.60
C ALA A 314 -7.14 -12.52 1.55
N CYS A 315 -7.27 -11.26 1.98
CA CYS A 315 -6.95 -10.07 1.20
C CYS A 315 -6.11 -9.11 2.04
N LEU A 316 -4.84 -8.93 1.69
CA LEU A 316 -3.89 -8.06 2.38
C LEU A 316 -3.53 -6.88 1.47
N ILE A 317 -3.73 -5.66 1.95
CA ILE A 317 -3.46 -4.41 1.23
C ILE A 317 -2.62 -3.52 2.14
N ASP A 318 -1.46 -3.08 1.64
CA ASP A 318 -0.53 -2.25 2.41
C ASP A 318 0.00 -1.07 1.57
N GLY A 319 -0.08 0.14 2.11
CA GLY A 319 0.46 1.37 1.52
C GLY A 319 -0.06 1.68 0.12
N CYS A 320 -1.30 1.30 -0.19
CA CYS A 320 -1.88 1.44 -1.52
C CYS A 320 -2.71 2.72 -1.67
N GLN A 321 -2.89 3.18 -2.91
CA GLN A 321 -3.64 4.41 -3.20
C GLN A 321 -4.82 4.10 -4.13
N PHE A 322 -6.04 4.43 -3.71
CA PHE A 322 -7.27 4.28 -4.49
C PHE A 322 -7.84 5.68 -4.75
N LEU A 323 -7.47 6.24 -5.90
CA LEU A 323 -7.67 7.65 -6.20
C LEU A 323 -8.57 7.82 -7.41
N HIS A 324 -9.60 8.64 -7.29
CA HIS A 324 -10.41 9.10 -8.42
C HIS A 324 -11.09 7.98 -9.23
N ASN A 325 -11.55 6.94 -8.52
CA ASN A 325 -12.30 5.84 -9.13
C ASN A 325 -13.79 6.17 -9.08
N LEU A 326 -14.47 6.10 -10.23
CA LEU A 326 -15.92 6.27 -10.32
C LEU A 326 -16.61 4.98 -9.85
N LEU A 327 -16.96 4.93 -8.56
CA LEU A 327 -17.64 3.78 -7.98
C LEU A 327 -19.17 3.96 -8.10
N GLY A 328 -19.76 3.30 -9.08
CA GLY A 328 -21.19 3.21 -9.28
C GLY A 328 -21.90 2.34 -8.23
N ALA A 329 -23.23 2.30 -8.29
CA ALA A 329 -24.04 1.59 -7.30
C ALA A 329 -23.64 0.10 -7.23
N GLY A 330 -23.41 -0.39 -6.00
CA GLY A 330 -23.06 -1.79 -5.73
C GLY A 330 -21.58 -2.15 -5.93
N SER A 331 -20.77 -1.29 -6.55
CA SER A 331 -19.33 -1.48 -6.73
C SER A 331 -18.53 -1.03 -5.51
N SER A 332 -17.27 -1.43 -5.39
CA SER A 332 -16.38 -0.91 -4.34
C SER A 332 -14.92 -0.85 -4.78
N ALA A 333 -14.09 0.04 -4.23
CA ALA A 333 -12.66 0.03 -4.55
C ALA A 333 -12.02 -1.31 -4.10
N VAL A 334 -12.33 -1.73 -2.88
CA VAL A 334 -12.01 -3.06 -2.35
C VAL A 334 -13.33 -3.76 -1.98
N ALA A 335 -13.58 -4.94 -2.55
CA ALA A 335 -14.76 -5.74 -2.28
C ALA A 335 -14.39 -7.16 -1.86
N VAL A 336 -14.72 -7.55 -0.63
CA VAL A 336 -14.71 -8.93 -0.16
C VAL A 336 -16.15 -9.43 -0.12
N THR A 337 -16.51 -10.31 -1.07
CA THR A 337 -17.88 -10.78 -1.27
C THR A 337 -18.06 -12.26 -0.93
N THR A 338 -17.11 -12.86 -0.22
CA THR A 338 -17.17 -14.25 0.23
C THR A 338 -16.97 -14.37 1.74
N GLN A 339 -17.72 -15.28 2.35
CA GLN A 339 -17.61 -15.62 3.77
C GLN A 339 -16.41 -16.55 4.04
N ASN A 340 -15.82 -17.13 2.99
CA ASN A 340 -14.58 -17.91 3.10
C ASN A 340 -13.35 -17.04 3.42
N CYS A 341 -13.45 -15.73 3.21
CA CYS A 341 -12.38 -14.81 3.50
C CYS A 341 -12.26 -14.62 5.02
N GLN A 342 -11.23 -15.25 5.58
CA GLN A 342 -10.93 -15.23 7.00
C GLN A 342 -10.35 -13.89 7.45
N ILE A 343 -9.70 -13.15 6.55
CA ILE A 343 -9.11 -11.85 6.87
C ILE A 343 -9.10 -10.89 5.68
N LEU A 344 -9.64 -9.69 5.92
CA LEU A 344 -9.33 -8.47 5.17
C LEU A 344 -8.42 -7.59 6.03
N SER A 345 -7.21 -7.33 5.55
CA SER A 345 -6.28 -6.39 6.18
C SER A 345 -5.98 -5.24 5.23
N VAL A 346 -6.35 -4.02 5.61
CA VAL A 346 -6.00 -2.79 4.89
C VAL A 346 -5.17 -1.93 5.82
N GLN A 347 -3.86 -1.86 5.57
CA GLN A 347 -2.95 -1.16 6.45
C GLN A 347 -2.05 -0.20 5.67
N GLY A 348 -1.34 0.64 6.39
CA GLY A 348 -0.25 1.43 5.85
C GLY A 348 0.89 1.46 6.86
N ASN A 349 1.91 2.22 6.54
CA ASN A 349 2.97 2.55 7.48
C ASN A 349 3.15 4.08 7.54
N PRO A 350 3.87 4.62 8.54
CA PRO A 350 4.04 6.08 8.69
C PRO A 350 4.66 6.79 7.48
N PHE A 351 5.30 6.06 6.56
CA PHE A 351 5.89 6.60 5.33
C PHE A 351 5.00 6.41 4.10
N PHE A 352 4.16 5.37 4.11
CA PHE A 352 3.25 4.99 3.02
C PHE A 352 1.88 4.63 3.62
N LEU A 353 1.05 5.64 3.82
CA LEU A 353 -0.34 5.44 4.24
C LEU A 353 -1.14 4.81 3.09
N THR A 354 -2.12 3.99 3.44
CA THR A 354 -3.16 3.63 2.47
C THR A 354 -4.15 4.78 2.37
N VAL A 355 -4.54 5.15 1.14
CA VAL A 355 -5.38 6.33 0.89
C VAL A 355 -6.55 5.98 -0.02
N PHE A 356 -7.74 6.45 0.36
CA PHE A 356 -8.95 6.45 -0.47
C PHE A 356 -9.46 7.88 -0.63
N SER A 357 -9.58 8.34 -1.87
CA SER A 357 -10.07 9.69 -2.17
C SER A 357 -10.65 9.82 -3.58
N ASP A 358 -11.44 10.87 -3.81
CA ASP A 358 -12.05 11.18 -5.12
C ASP A 358 -12.13 12.70 -5.39
N PHE A 359 -12.51 13.11 -6.61
CA PHE A 359 -12.64 14.51 -7.04
C PHE A 359 -13.94 15.18 -6.54
N GLY A 360 -14.03 15.36 -5.22
CA GLY A 360 -14.87 16.39 -4.62
C GLY A 360 -16.39 16.31 -4.91
N ILE A 361 -17.07 17.43 -4.68
CA ILE A 361 -18.52 17.49 -4.39
C ILE A 361 -19.42 17.32 -5.64
N LYS A 362 -18.85 17.45 -6.85
CA LYS A 362 -19.66 17.58 -8.08
C LYS A 362 -20.24 16.26 -8.58
N ASP A 363 -19.52 15.15 -8.39
CA ASP A 363 -19.93 13.83 -8.87
C ASP A 363 -19.91 12.80 -7.72
N PRO A 364 -21.01 12.66 -6.97
CA PRO A 364 -21.02 11.80 -5.79
C PRO A 364 -20.93 10.31 -6.14
N ILE A 365 -20.07 9.62 -5.40
CA ILE A 365 -19.85 8.18 -5.44
C ILE A 365 -21.13 7.43 -5.04
N LYS A 366 -21.55 6.44 -5.83
CA LYS A 366 -22.73 5.62 -5.53
C LYS A 366 -22.38 4.29 -4.86
N GLY A 367 -21.11 3.87 -4.96
CA GLY A 367 -20.54 2.66 -4.37
C GLY A 367 -19.85 2.91 -3.03
N HIS A 368 -18.88 2.06 -2.70
CA HIS A 368 -18.16 2.10 -1.41
C HIS A 368 -16.65 2.12 -1.61
N PHE A 369 -15.87 2.72 -0.71
CA PHE A 369 -14.42 2.49 -0.78
C PHE A 369 -14.10 1.04 -0.42
N ILE A 370 -14.61 0.58 0.73
CA ILE A 370 -14.42 -0.79 1.19
C ILE A 370 -15.79 -1.40 1.44
N ARG A 371 -16.03 -2.59 0.89
CA ARG A 371 -17.13 -3.45 1.27
C ARG A 371 -16.62 -4.82 1.65
N SER A 372 -17.04 -5.33 2.81
CA SER A 372 -16.57 -6.64 3.29
C SER A 372 -17.64 -7.43 4.02
N ILE A 373 -17.56 -8.75 3.87
CA ILE A 373 -18.28 -9.75 4.65
C ILE A 373 -17.32 -10.74 5.34
N SER A 374 -16.03 -10.38 5.43
CA SER A 374 -14.99 -11.20 6.06
C SER A 374 -15.19 -11.33 7.58
N SER A 375 -14.82 -12.47 8.14
CA SER A 375 -14.87 -12.72 9.59
C SER A 375 -13.86 -11.88 10.38
N LYS A 376 -12.74 -11.47 9.78
CA LYS A 376 -11.78 -10.55 10.42
C LYS A 376 -11.47 -9.37 9.52
N ILE A 377 -11.72 -8.17 10.01
CA ILE A 377 -11.45 -6.92 9.30
C ILE A 377 -10.49 -6.10 10.14
N ASN A 378 -9.28 -5.87 9.63
CA ASN A 378 -8.29 -4.99 10.25
C ASN A 378 -7.98 -3.84 9.31
N ILE A 379 -8.36 -2.62 9.69
CA ILE A 379 -8.08 -1.42 8.91
C ILE A 379 -7.25 -0.49 9.78
N SER A 380 -6.04 -0.15 9.33
CA SER A 380 -5.14 0.69 10.11
C SER A 380 -4.31 1.65 9.28
N LEU A 381 -3.88 2.78 9.87
CA LEU A 381 -3.00 3.76 9.21
C LEU A 381 -3.50 4.11 7.78
N THR A 382 -4.80 4.39 7.69
CA THR A 382 -5.52 4.58 6.42
C THR A 382 -6.30 5.89 6.44
N ASP A 383 -6.18 6.66 5.36
CA ASP A 383 -6.85 7.94 5.16
C ASP A 383 -8.03 7.79 4.18
N PHE A 384 -9.20 8.27 4.60
CA PHE A 384 -10.41 8.39 3.79
C PHE A 384 -10.76 9.88 3.69
N THR A 385 -10.57 10.48 2.52
CA THR A 385 -10.57 11.95 2.39
C THR A 385 -11.41 12.47 1.22
N ASP A 386 -11.96 13.67 1.40
CA ASP A 386 -12.45 14.59 0.37
C ASP A 386 -13.41 14.00 -0.67
N SER A 387 -14.37 13.19 -0.20
CA SER A 387 -15.27 12.43 -1.09
C SER A 387 -16.74 12.66 -0.75
N SER A 388 -17.58 12.72 -1.78
CA SER A 388 -19.03 12.79 -1.62
C SER A 388 -19.68 11.48 -2.05
N PHE A 389 -20.65 10.98 -1.29
CA PHE A 389 -21.40 9.75 -1.59
C PHE A 389 -22.90 10.03 -1.77
N ALA A 390 -23.55 9.22 -2.59
CA ALA A 390 -24.98 9.21 -2.83
C ALA A 390 -25.51 7.77 -2.92
N CYS A 391 -26.83 7.61 -3.06
CA CYS A 391 -27.48 6.33 -3.37
C CYS A 391 -27.17 5.17 -2.40
N GLY A 392 -26.80 5.43 -1.14
CA GLY A 392 -26.45 4.40 -0.16
C GLY A 392 -24.97 4.03 -0.12
N GLY A 393 -24.11 4.72 -0.89
CA GLY A 393 -22.66 4.61 -0.85
C GLY A 393 -22.05 5.23 0.41
N ASN A 394 -20.87 4.78 0.81
CA ASN A 394 -20.16 5.27 2.01
C ASN A 394 -18.71 4.77 2.00
N ALA A 395 -17.84 5.28 2.87
CA ALA A 395 -16.44 4.84 2.89
C ALA A 395 -16.32 3.34 3.19
N ILE A 396 -16.94 2.86 4.28
CA ILE A 396 -16.78 1.46 4.70
C ILE A 396 -18.14 0.83 4.98
N LYS A 397 -18.45 -0.25 4.24
CA LYS A 397 -19.63 -1.08 4.45
C LYS A 397 -19.24 -2.47 4.93
N ILE A 398 -19.78 -2.89 6.07
CA ILE A 398 -19.58 -4.22 6.63
C ILE A 398 -20.95 -4.89 6.73
N ASP A 399 -21.14 -6.02 6.03
CA ASP A 399 -22.37 -6.80 6.04
C ASP A 399 -22.05 -8.23 6.54
N GLU A 400 -21.89 -8.39 7.86
CA GLU A 400 -21.37 -9.63 8.44
C GLU A 400 -22.49 -10.50 9.03
N GLN A 401 -22.42 -11.81 8.82
CA GLN A 401 -23.47 -12.77 9.19
C GLN A 401 -23.03 -13.83 10.21
N PHE A 402 -21.72 -14.03 10.38
CA PHE A 402 -21.06 -14.98 11.27
C PHE A 402 -20.44 -14.29 12.49
N ALA A 403 -19.47 -14.95 13.14
CA ALA A 403 -18.73 -14.34 14.22
C ALA A 403 -17.64 -13.46 13.61
N SER A 404 -17.52 -12.22 14.07
CA SER A 404 -16.57 -11.27 13.48
C SER A 404 -15.72 -10.47 14.45
N GLU A 405 -14.49 -10.16 14.02
CA GLU A 405 -13.58 -9.24 14.70
C GLU A 405 -13.23 -8.09 13.76
N ILE A 406 -13.65 -6.89 14.12
CA ILE A 406 -13.51 -5.68 13.31
C ILE A 406 -12.66 -4.69 14.12
N THR A 407 -11.52 -4.31 13.57
CA THR A 407 -10.59 -3.36 14.19
C THR A 407 -10.28 -2.22 13.24
N PHE A 408 -10.46 -0.99 13.74
CA PHE A 408 -9.99 0.24 13.13
C PHE A 408 -8.91 0.84 14.03
N PHE A 409 -7.72 1.13 13.49
CA PHE A 409 -6.61 1.67 14.27
C PHE A 409 -5.86 2.78 13.54
N LYS A 410 -5.83 3.99 14.10
CA LYS A 410 -5.14 5.13 13.45
C LYS A 410 -5.67 5.41 12.04
N CYS A 411 -6.99 5.36 11.87
CA CYS A 411 -7.65 5.74 10.62
C CYS A 411 -8.13 7.18 10.70
N ASN A 412 -8.04 7.89 9.58
CA ASN A 412 -8.52 9.26 9.46
C ASN A 412 -9.66 9.33 8.45
N PHE A 413 -10.82 9.82 8.88
CA PHE A 413 -11.98 10.10 8.04
C PHE A 413 -12.19 11.61 8.05
N THR A 414 -11.91 12.28 6.93
CA THR A 414 -11.98 13.74 6.85
C THR A 414 -12.71 14.21 5.60
N GLY A 415 -13.64 15.16 5.76
CA GLY A 415 -14.30 15.82 4.64
C GLY A 415 -15.26 14.93 3.84
N LEU A 416 -15.77 13.85 4.43
CA LEU A 416 -16.69 12.92 3.77
C LEU A 416 -18.13 13.44 3.81
N ARG A 417 -18.82 13.49 2.66
CA ARG A 417 -20.17 14.09 2.56
C ARG A 417 -21.19 13.13 1.96
N GLY A 418 -22.37 13.01 2.56
CA GLY A 418 -23.50 12.26 2.01
C GLY A 418 -24.53 13.18 1.38
N ILE A 419 -24.89 12.95 0.12
CA ILE A 419 -25.95 13.66 -0.61
C ILE A 419 -27.12 12.71 -0.81
N ASN A 420 -28.29 13.01 -0.22
CA ASN A 420 -29.47 12.13 -0.29
C ASN A 420 -29.18 10.69 0.15
N ASN A 421 -28.22 10.52 1.06
CA ASN A 421 -27.77 9.21 1.49
C ASN A 421 -28.70 8.65 2.57
N ARG A 422 -28.70 7.33 2.76
CA ARG A 422 -29.53 6.65 3.79
C ARG A 422 -28.70 5.97 4.88
N ARG A 423 -27.38 6.11 4.83
CA ARG A 423 -26.42 5.44 5.71
C ARG A 423 -25.39 6.42 6.22
N SER A 424 -24.76 6.06 7.34
CA SER A 424 -23.56 6.73 7.86
C SER A 424 -22.48 6.83 6.79
N ILE A 425 -21.79 7.97 6.76
CA ILE A 425 -20.90 8.30 5.65
C ILE A 425 -19.51 7.64 5.77
N CYS A 426 -19.03 7.41 7.00
CA CYS A 426 -17.74 6.80 7.24
C CYS A 426 -17.87 5.28 7.36
N ILE A 427 -18.57 4.81 8.40
CA ILE A 427 -18.67 3.38 8.71
C ILE A 427 -20.12 2.98 8.88
N HIS A 428 -20.57 2.01 8.09
CA HIS A 428 -21.86 1.37 8.23
C HIS A 428 -21.63 -0.14 8.43
N ALA A 429 -21.94 -0.64 9.63
CA ALA A 429 -21.72 -2.01 10.01
C ALA A 429 -23.03 -2.70 10.41
N SER A 430 -23.36 -3.79 9.72
CA SER A 430 -24.41 -4.73 10.11
C SER A 430 -23.75 -6.00 10.63
N LEU A 431 -23.96 -6.31 11.90
CA LEU A 431 -23.25 -7.38 12.63
C LEU A 431 -24.21 -8.47 13.11
N SER A 432 -23.71 -9.70 13.24
CA SER A 432 -24.52 -10.84 13.68
C SER A 432 -24.67 -10.94 15.20
N SER A 433 -25.85 -10.62 15.71
CA SER A 433 -26.15 -10.88 17.12
C SER A 433 -26.32 -12.36 17.45
N VAL A 434 -26.47 -13.25 16.46
CA VAL A 434 -26.57 -14.69 16.71
C VAL A 434 -25.19 -15.30 16.92
N ASN A 435 -24.21 -14.88 16.14
CA ASN A 435 -22.87 -15.47 16.13
C ASN A 435 -21.84 -14.67 16.94
N GLY A 436 -22.15 -13.42 17.26
CA GLY A 436 -21.30 -12.56 18.09
C GLY A 436 -20.37 -11.69 17.26
N PHE A 437 -19.83 -10.66 17.89
CA PHE A 437 -18.92 -9.73 17.22
C PHE A 437 -18.05 -9.00 18.23
N LYS A 438 -16.88 -8.56 17.75
CA LYS A 438 -16.04 -7.57 18.42
C LYS A 438 -15.80 -6.41 17.47
N PHE A 439 -16.25 -5.23 17.84
CA PHE A 439 -16.00 -3.99 17.12
C PHE A 439 -15.08 -3.10 17.95
N ASN A 440 -13.88 -2.83 17.45
CA ASN A 440 -12.88 -2.00 18.11
C ASN A 440 -12.48 -0.83 17.20
N CYS A 441 -12.67 0.39 17.67
CA CYS A 441 -12.20 1.60 17.00
C CYS A 441 -11.27 2.35 17.93
N ARG A 442 -9.98 2.43 17.55
CA ARG A 442 -8.93 3.00 18.40
C ARG A 442 -8.11 4.05 17.69
N ASN A 443 -7.86 5.18 18.36
CA ASN A 443 -7.01 6.26 17.86
C ASN A 443 -7.42 6.73 16.46
N CYS A 444 -8.74 6.80 16.19
CA CYS A 444 -9.27 7.21 14.90
C CYS A 444 -9.85 8.62 14.97
N THR A 445 -9.75 9.36 13.86
CA THR A 445 -10.32 10.71 13.73
C THR A 445 -11.45 10.72 12.71
N PHE A 446 -12.56 11.34 13.08
CA PHE A 446 -13.73 11.54 12.24
C PHE A 446 -14.05 13.03 12.24
N SER A 447 -13.70 13.72 11.16
CA SER A 447 -13.81 15.17 11.10
C SER A 447 -14.51 15.65 9.84
N GLU A 448 -15.35 16.68 10.00
CA GLU A 448 -16.07 17.32 8.89
C GLU A 448 -16.91 16.32 8.06
N CYS A 449 -17.43 15.27 8.71
CA CYS A 449 -18.25 14.27 8.04
C CYS A 449 -19.72 14.71 8.07
N SER A 450 -20.27 15.07 6.90
CA SER A 450 -21.62 15.63 6.80
C SER A 450 -22.60 14.66 6.16
N PHE A 451 -23.76 14.41 6.77
CA PHE A 451 -24.85 13.61 6.24
C PHE A 451 -26.02 14.50 5.82
N GLY A 452 -26.31 14.55 4.52
CA GLY A 452 -27.40 15.31 3.91
C GLY A 452 -28.59 14.47 3.45
N GLY A 453 -28.90 13.37 4.15
CA GLY A 453 -30.04 12.50 3.81
C GLY A 453 -31.39 13.00 4.34
N VAL A 454 -32.47 12.73 3.58
CA VAL A 454 -33.86 12.99 4.00
C VAL A 454 -34.48 11.84 4.81
N GLN A 455 -33.89 10.65 4.79
CA GLN A 455 -34.26 9.51 5.62
C GLN A 455 -33.21 9.35 6.72
N GLN A 456 -33.65 9.15 7.97
CA GLN A 456 -32.77 9.11 9.13
C GLN A 456 -31.86 7.88 9.10
N ALA A 457 -30.54 8.13 9.09
CA ALA A 457 -29.54 7.14 9.51
C ALA A 457 -29.43 7.15 11.04
N PHE A 458 -28.91 6.10 11.66
CA PHE A 458 -28.71 6.07 13.11
C PHE A 458 -27.64 7.05 13.57
N GLY A 459 -26.52 7.13 12.84
CA GLY A 459 -25.45 8.10 13.10
C GLY A 459 -24.87 8.69 11.82
N ASN A 460 -24.41 9.94 11.89
CA ASN A 460 -23.87 10.63 10.71
C ASN A 460 -22.54 10.03 10.22
N ALA A 461 -21.58 9.81 11.14
CA ALA A 461 -20.27 9.27 10.81
C ALA A 461 -20.26 7.74 10.89
N ILE A 462 -20.78 7.18 11.99
CA ILE A 462 -20.77 5.74 12.27
C ILE A 462 -22.19 5.26 12.56
N SER A 463 -22.58 4.14 11.94
CA SER A 463 -23.77 3.38 12.32
C SER A 463 -23.40 1.91 12.50
N ILE A 464 -23.76 1.34 13.66
CA ILE A 464 -23.59 -0.07 13.97
C ILE A 464 -24.97 -0.65 14.29
N THR A 465 -25.36 -1.70 13.58
CA THR A 465 -26.67 -2.33 13.74
C THR A 465 -26.52 -3.82 13.94
N SER A 466 -27.35 -4.40 14.81
CA SER A 466 -27.43 -5.84 14.98
C SER A 466 -28.85 -6.26 15.38
N PRO A 467 -29.40 -7.32 14.74
CA PRO A 467 -30.78 -7.74 14.98
C PRO A 467 -30.96 -8.26 16.41
N GLU A 468 -32.22 -8.43 16.82
CA GLU A 468 -32.54 -8.97 18.13
C GLU A 468 -32.01 -10.40 18.30
N SER A 469 -31.47 -10.70 19.50
CA SER A 469 -31.05 -12.05 19.87
C SER A 469 -31.18 -12.27 21.36
N LEU A 470 -31.79 -13.40 21.72
CA LEU A 470 -31.97 -13.86 23.10
C LEU A 470 -30.83 -14.76 23.58
N ILE A 471 -29.83 -15.03 22.74
CA ILE A 471 -28.71 -15.91 23.08
C ILE A 471 -27.74 -15.15 23.99
N SER A 472 -27.68 -15.51 25.27
CA SER A 472 -26.85 -14.83 26.28
C SER A 472 -25.38 -15.24 26.27
N GLU A 473 -25.04 -16.43 25.79
CA GLU A 473 -23.67 -17.00 25.83
C GLU A 473 -22.74 -16.49 24.71
N VAL A 474 -23.22 -15.57 23.87
CA VAL A 474 -22.50 -15.07 22.70
C VAL A 474 -21.80 -13.75 23.04
N ASN A 475 -20.50 -13.67 22.77
CA ASN A 475 -19.73 -12.46 23.02
C ASN A 475 -20.06 -11.36 21.98
N ARG A 476 -20.47 -10.20 22.49
CA ARG A 476 -20.76 -8.99 21.70
C ARG A 476 -20.08 -7.82 22.38
N GLU A 477 -19.11 -7.21 21.72
CA GLU A 477 -18.29 -6.14 22.29
C GLU A 477 -18.21 -4.96 21.33
N ILE A 478 -18.47 -3.75 21.83
CA ILE A 478 -18.22 -2.48 21.14
C ILE A 478 -17.27 -1.64 22.00
N GLN A 479 -16.10 -1.36 21.44
CA GLN A 479 -15.06 -0.56 22.06
C GLN A 479 -14.69 0.64 21.19
N PHE A 480 -14.68 1.82 21.81
CA PHE A 480 -14.09 3.03 21.28
C PHE A 480 -13.01 3.53 22.25
N GLN A 481 -11.82 3.80 21.74
CA GLN A 481 -10.69 4.24 22.56
C GLN A 481 -9.85 5.31 21.88
N GLU A 482 -9.58 6.43 22.57
CA GLU A 482 -8.68 7.49 22.06
C GLU A 482 -9.15 8.10 20.71
N CYS A 483 -10.46 8.15 20.46
CA CYS A 483 -11.01 8.65 19.19
C CYS A 483 -11.44 10.11 19.26
N GLY A 484 -11.35 10.82 18.13
CA GLY A 484 -11.78 12.21 17.98
C GLY A 484 -12.90 12.36 16.96
N PHE A 485 -13.98 13.04 17.34
CA PHE A 485 -15.16 13.29 16.52
C PHE A 485 -15.46 14.78 16.46
N ARG A 486 -15.27 15.42 15.31
CA ARG A 486 -15.40 16.87 15.18
C ARG A 486 -16.22 17.30 13.99
N ARG A 487 -17.16 18.23 14.20
CA ARG A 487 -17.97 18.84 13.12
C ARG A 487 -18.67 17.79 12.25
N ASN A 488 -19.06 16.68 12.87
CA ASN A 488 -19.88 15.67 12.22
C ASN A 488 -21.34 16.12 12.31
N THR A 489 -21.97 16.34 11.17
CA THR A 489 -23.27 17.02 11.09
C THR A 489 -24.23 16.28 10.19
N GLY A 490 -25.53 16.41 10.45
CA GLY A 490 -26.56 15.79 9.64
C GLY A 490 -27.82 15.46 10.41
N SER A 491 -28.71 14.71 9.77
CA SER A 491 -30.02 14.32 10.29
C SER A 491 -30.06 12.96 10.98
N GLY A 492 -28.90 12.35 11.28
CA GLY A 492 -28.85 11.10 12.03
C GLY A 492 -29.21 11.28 13.51
N PHE A 493 -29.70 10.21 14.16
CA PHE A 493 -30.08 10.28 15.58
C PHE A 493 -28.91 10.68 16.50
N GLY A 494 -27.73 10.12 16.25
CA GLY A 494 -26.47 10.56 16.82
C GLY A 494 -25.68 11.44 15.84
N GLY A 495 -25.23 12.60 16.31
CA GLY A 495 -24.48 13.52 15.46
C GLY A 495 -23.12 12.97 15.00
N SER A 496 -22.55 12.00 15.74
CA SER A 496 -21.37 11.24 15.31
C SER A 496 -21.65 9.74 15.20
N ILE A 497 -22.12 9.13 16.29
CA ILE A 497 -22.23 7.67 16.42
C ILE A 497 -23.68 7.28 16.68
N GLY A 498 -24.19 6.32 15.91
CA GLY A 498 -25.47 5.67 16.15
C GLY A 498 -25.30 4.16 16.30
N ILE A 499 -25.89 3.58 17.33
CA ILE A 499 -25.79 2.16 17.64
C ILE A 499 -27.19 1.60 17.89
N ASP A 500 -27.64 0.61 17.11
CA ASP A 500 -28.89 -0.15 17.36
C ASP A 500 -28.53 -1.63 17.54
N ILE A 501 -28.37 -2.06 18.80
CA ILE A 501 -28.00 -3.44 19.15
C ILE A 501 -29.09 -4.01 20.06
N ARG A 502 -29.94 -4.87 19.50
CA ARG A 502 -31.08 -5.45 20.21
C ARG A 502 -30.73 -6.77 20.92
N ALA A 503 -29.51 -6.87 21.42
CA ALA A 503 -28.98 -8.02 22.16
C ALA A 503 -28.04 -7.51 23.28
N LEU A 504 -27.82 -8.33 24.31
CA LEU A 504 -26.87 -7.99 25.37
C LEU A 504 -25.47 -7.82 24.78
N CYS A 505 -24.86 -6.66 25.04
CA CYS A 505 -23.58 -6.26 24.48
C CYS A 505 -22.73 -5.50 25.50
N SER A 506 -21.43 -5.76 25.51
CA SER A 506 -20.47 -5.00 26.32
C SER A 506 -20.05 -3.73 25.60
N PHE A 507 -20.14 -2.59 26.30
CA PHE A 507 -19.79 -1.27 25.78
C PHE A 507 -18.62 -0.67 26.55
N SER A 508 -17.60 -0.19 25.83
CA SER A 508 -16.46 0.52 26.43
C SER A 508 -16.10 1.77 25.64
N PHE A 509 -16.29 2.94 26.25
CA PHE A 509 -15.97 4.24 25.67
C PHE A 509 -14.89 4.94 26.51
N LYS A 510 -13.65 4.93 26.03
CA LYS A 510 -12.49 5.43 26.77
C LYS A 510 -11.78 6.55 26.04
N TYR A 511 -11.57 7.68 26.70
CA TYR A 511 -10.81 8.80 26.14
C TYR A 511 -11.34 9.21 24.76
N ILE A 512 -12.62 9.54 24.67
CA ILE A 512 -13.23 10.01 23.42
C ILE A 512 -13.48 11.50 23.52
N TYR A 513 -13.15 12.22 22.45
CA TYR A 513 -13.39 13.66 22.38
C TYR A 513 -14.39 13.97 21.26
N PHE A 514 -15.45 14.68 21.64
CA PHE A 514 -16.47 15.18 20.72
C PHE A 514 -16.46 16.71 20.67
N SER A 515 -16.68 17.29 19.50
CA SER A 515 -16.72 18.75 19.34
C SER A 515 -17.58 19.16 18.16
N GLU A 516 -18.49 20.11 18.39
CA GLU A 516 -19.28 20.76 17.34
C GLU A 516 -20.08 19.76 16.47
N ASN A 517 -20.45 18.61 17.01
CA ASN A 517 -21.26 17.64 16.30
C ASN A 517 -22.75 18.00 16.39
N LEU A 518 -23.53 17.56 15.41
CA LEU A 518 -24.96 17.86 15.31
C LEU A 518 -25.75 16.64 14.85
N GLY A 519 -26.67 16.18 15.70
CA GLY A 519 -27.62 15.12 15.38
C GLY A 519 -29.06 15.52 15.71
N SER A 520 -30.02 14.70 15.30
CA SER A 520 -31.44 15.02 15.43
C SER A 520 -32.02 14.69 16.81
N ILE A 521 -31.40 13.77 17.56
CA ILE A 521 -31.81 13.39 18.93
C ILE A 521 -30.69 13.73 19.92
N SER A 522 -29.47 13.35 19.59
CA SER A 522 -28.26 13.59 20.39
C SER A 522 -27.15 14.10 19.48
N ASN A 523 -26.33 15.01 19.99
CA ASN A 523 -25.29 15.62 19.18
C ASN A 523 -24.04 14.75 19.04
N ASP A 524 -23.81 13.77 19.93
CA ASP A 524 -22.63 12.90 19.85
C ASP A 524 -23.00 11.43 19.62
N ILE A 525 -23.69 10.80 20.58
CA ILE A 525 -23.96 9.36 20.55
C ILE A 525 -25.43 9.05 20.83
N TRP A 526 -26.03 8.27 19.95
CA TRP A 526 -27.33 7.63 20.15
C TRP A 526 -27.15 6.11 20.25
N ILE A 527 -27.74 5.48 21.28
CA ILE A 527 -27.69 4.04 21.50
C ILE A 527 -29.10 3.50 21.77
N GLN A 528 -29.53 2.50 20.99
CA GLN A 528 -30.66 1.63 21.29
C GLN A 528 -30.14 0.26 21.74
N THR A 529 -30.58 -0.20 22.92
CA THR A 529 -30.07 -1.42 23.56
C THR A 529 -31.09 -2.15 24.43
N ILE A 530 -30.79 -3.41 24.77
CA ILE A 530 -31.49 -4.16 25.83
C ILE A 530 -30.67 -4.28 27.13
N ASN A 531 -29.45 -3.74 27.18
CA ASN A 531 -28.65 -3.76 28.38
C ASN A 531 -29.35 -3.01 29.53
N PRO A 532 -29.33 -3.57 30.76
CA PRO A 532 -29.92 -2.91 31.92
C PRO A 532 -29.10 -1.66 32.32
N ILE A 533 -29.72 -0.78 33.11
CA ILE A 533 -29.16 0.53 33.47
C ILE A 533 -27.87 0.45 34.30
N ASP A 534 -27.68 -0.62 35.07
CA ASP A 534 -26.49 -0.89 35.86
C ASP A 534 -25.28 -1.30 35.00
N GLU A 535 -25.51 -1.90 33.83
CA GLU A 535 -24.45 -2.28 32.89
C GLU A 535 -24.04 -1.15 31.92
N LEU A 536 -25.02 -0.34 31.48
CA LEU A 536 -24.79 0.80 30.58
C LEU A 536 -25.39 2.07 31.17
N ASN A 537 -24.53 2.97 31.65
CA ASN A 537 -24.85 4.28 32.21
C ASN A 537 -23.74 5.30 31.95
N GLU A 538 -23.79 6.46 32.61
CA GLU A 538 -22.81 7.54 32.45
C GLU A 538 -21.37 7.12 32.79
N THR A 539 -21.16 6.14 33.68
CA THR A 539 -19.82 5.72 34.08
C THR A 539 -19.06 5.05 32.95
N ASN A 540 -19.76 4.41 32.00
CA ASN A 540 -19.16 3.86 30.78
C ASN A 540 -18.52 4.94 29.90
N PHE A 541 -18.83 6.23 30.15
CA PHE A 541 -18.31 7.38 29.43
C PHE A 541 -17.52 8.36 30.31
N ALA A 542 -17.16 7.99 31.54
CA ALA A 542 -16.54 8.90 32.52
C ALA A 542 -15.21 9.54 32.07
N THR A 543 -14.55 8.96 31.07
CA THR A 543 -13.30 9.48 30.48
C THR A 543 -13.50 10.13 29.11
N SER A 544 -14.75 10.35 28.71
CA SER A 544 -15.12 10.98 27.44
C SER A 544 -15.63 12.39 27.67
N TYR A 545 -15.37 13.28 26.71
CA TYR A 545 -15.66 14.69 26.82
C TYR A 545 -16.35 15.22 25.56
N SER A 546 -17.19 16.24 25.74
CA SER A 546 -17.87 16.87 24.61
C SER A 546 -17.95 18.39 24.74
N ASN A 547 -17.62 19.05 23.64
CA ASN A 547 -17.86 20.47 23.40
C ASN A 547 -18.98 20.69 22.37
N SER A 548 -19.75 19.65 22.03
CA SER A 548 -20.96 19.78 21.22
C SER A 548 -22.07 20.48 22.02
N ASN A 549 -23.14 20.88 21.33
CA ASN A 549 -24.34 21.34 22.03
C ASN A 549 -25.01 20.17 22.75
N GLN A 550 -25.75 20.43 23.83
CA GLN A 550 -26.52 19.39 24.50
C GLN A 550 -27.85 19.09 23.76
N PRO A 551 -28.40 17.86 23.89
CA PRO A 551 -27.88 16.74 24.66
C PRO A 551 -26.73 15.99 23.94
N HIS A 552 -25.73 15.53 24.70
CA HIS A 552 -24.56 14.82 24.14
C HIS A 552 -24.90 13.36 23.81
N LEU A 553 -25.49 12.64 24.78
CA LEU A 553 -25.76 11.21 24.69
C LEU A 553 -27.24 10.93 24.89
N PHE A 554 -27.79 9.98 24.13
CA PHE A 554 -29.11 9.41 24.37
C PHE A 554 -29.06 7.89 24.35
N ILE A 555 -29.62 7.26 25.38
CA ILE A 555 -29.72 5.80 25.51
C ILE A 555 -31.19 5.42 25.60
N GLU A 556 -31.66 4.65 24.63
CA GLU A 556 -33.00 4.09 24.53
C GLU A 556 -32.99 2.61 24.88
N ARG A 557 -33.84 2.20 25.83
CA ARG A 557 -34.01 0.80 26.23
C ARG A 557 -35.40 0.29 25.86
N ASN A 558 -35.48 -1.00 25.54
CA ASN A 558 -36.72 -1.65 25.13
C ASN A 558 -37.82 -1.66 26.23
N ASP A 559 -37.46 -1.43 27.50
CA ASP A 559 -38.42 -1.31 28.61
C ASP A 559 -39.09 0.07 28.72
N SER A 560 -38.98 0.90 27.67
CA SER A 560 -39.49 2.28 27.59
C SER A 560 -38.76 3.29 28.49
N THR A 561 -37.61 2.92 29.08
CA THR A 561 -36.74 3.90 29.76
C THR A 561 -35.77 4.53 28.76
N SER A 562 -35.77 5.86 28.69
CA SER A 562 -34.83 6.62 27.87
C SER A 562 -34.17 7.70 28.71
N ASN A 563 -32.84 7.80 28.60
CA ASN A 563 -32.04 8.71 29.41
C ASN A 563 -31.13 9.56 28.53
N PHE A 564 -31.03 10.84 28.87
CA PHE A 564 -30.00 11.73 28.35
C PHE A 564 -28.85 11.83 29.34
N TYR A 565 -27.62 11.79 28.82
CA TYR A 565 -26.41 12.03 29.61
C TYR A 565 -25.58 13.13 28.96
N ASN A 566 -25.03 14.02 29.77
CA ASN A 566 -24.18 15.11 29.31
C ASN A 566 -22.74 14.86 29.75
N LEU A 567 -21.87 14.66 28.76
CA LEU A 567 -20.43 14.57 28.98
C LEU A 567 -19.85 15.88 29.51
N ALA A 568 -18.74 15.78 30.24
CA ALA A 568 -17.99 16.94 30.70
C ALA A 568 -17.36 17.69 29.51
N ASN A 569 -17.29 19.01 29.62
CA ASN A 569 -16.57 19.85 28.66
C ASN A 569 -15.06 19.82 28.97
N VAL A 570 -14.23 19.82 27.94
CA VAL A 570 -12.78 19.97 28.07
C VAL A 570 -12.26 20.98 27.04
N GLN A 571 -11.49 21.97 27.51
CA GLN A 571 -10.89 22.95 26.61
C GLN A 571 -9.61 22.40 25.97
N THR A 572 -9.71 21.94 24.72
CA THR A 572 -8.58 21.42 23.92
C THR A 572 -8.04 22.43 22.91
N GLU A 573 -8.76 23.54 22.72
CA GLU A 573 -8.39 24.62 21.82
C GLU A 573 -8.18 25.92 22.58
N PHE A 574 -7.05 26.58 22.30
CA PHE A 574 -6.78 27.92 22.78
C PHE A 574 -6.48 28.86 21.62
N TYR A 575 -6.87 30.12 21.79
CA TYR A 575 -6.64 31.19 20.84
C TYR A 575 -5.66 32.18 21.45
N VAL A 576 -4.68 32.61 20.66
CA VAL A 576 -3.70 33.64 21.03
C VAL A 576 -3.82 34.84 20.10
N SER A 577 -3.62 36.04 20.64
CA SER A 577 -3.63 37.30 19.90
C SER A 577 -2.69 38.31 20.56
N ALA A 578 -2.11 39.21 19.78
CA ALA A 578 -1.18 40.23 20.27
C ALA A 578 -1.90 41.23 21.18
N SER A 579 -3.23 41.37 20.99
CA SER A 579 -4.13 42.13 21.84
C SER A 579 -4.71 41.32 23.01
N GLY A 580 -4.30 40.06 23.17
CA GLY A 580 -4.79 39.16 24.22
C GLY A 580 -4.27 39.51 25.62
N SER A 581 -4.64 38.70 26.61
CA SER A 581 -4.14 38.82 27.98
C SER A 581 -3.87 37.45 28.60
N SER A 582 -2.82 37.32 29.43
CA SER A 582 -2.53 36.09 30.17
C SER A 582 -3.65 35.69 31.14
N SER A 583 -4.42 36.66 31.61
CA SER A 583 -5.59 36.46 32.48
C SER A 583 -6.81 35.89 31.76
N TYR A 584 -6.83 35.94 30.43
CA TYR A 584 -7.99 35.49 29.66
C TYR A 584 -8.09 33.97 29.60
N ASN A 585 -9.30 33.46 29.36
CA ASN A 585 -9.56 32.02 29.27
C ASN A 585 -9.11 31.40 27.93
N GLY A 586 -8.53 32.20 27.03
CA GLY A 586 -8.01 31.79 25.75
C GLY A 586 -9.04 31.19 24.80
N THR A 587 -10.30 31.56 24.95
CA THR A 587 -11.34 31.37 23.92
C THR A 587 -11.13 32.36 22.77
N LYS A 588 -11.76 32.14 21.60
CA LYS A 588 -11.67 33.08 20.46
C LYS A 588 -12.07 34.52 20.85
N ALA A 589 -13.07 34.66 21.73
CA ALA A 589 -13.54 35.96 22.22
C ALA A 589 -12.60 36.62 23.25
N ARG A 590 -11.83 35.82 24.00
CA ARG A 590 -10.88 36.30 25.01
C ARG A 590 -9.56 35.54 24.82
N PRO A 591 -8.76 35.87 23.80
CA PRO A 591 -7.54 35.13 23.46
C PRO A 591 -6.42 35.42 24.47
N LEU A 592 -5.53 34.44 24.66
CA LEU A 592 -4.31 34.60 25.44
C LEU A 592 -3.33 35.52 24.69
N ASN A 593 -2.43 36.17 25.43
CA ASN A 593 -1.46 37.09 24.83
C ASN A 593 -0.25 36.38 24.18
N ASN A 594 0.00 35.11 24.50
CA ASN A 594 1.11 34.35 23.92
C ASN A 594 0.86 32.83 23.91
N ILE A 595 1.59 32.10 23.07
CA ILE A 595 1.56 30.64 22.92
C ILE A 595 2.04 29.96 24.20
N THR A 596 3.06 30.49 24.85
CA THR A 596 3.60 29.95 26.11
C THR A 596 2.51 29.82 27.18
N ASN A 597 1.66 30.83 27.35
CA ASN A 597 0.54 30.82 28.29
C ASN A 597 -0.55 29.82 27.88
N ALA A 598 -0.81 29.68 26.56
CA ALA A 598 -1.72 28.66 26.04
C ALA A 598 -1.20 27.25 26.33
N LEU A 599 0.10 27.02 26.13
CA LEU A 599 0.76 25.77 26.48
C LEU A 599 0.67 25.47 27.98
N THR A 600 1.00 26.43 28.84
CA THR A 600 0.88 26.24 30.30
C THR A 600 -0.54 25.89 30.72
N LYS A 601 -1.55 26.54 30.12
CA LYS A 601 -2.96 26.21 30.40
C LYS A 601 -3.35 24.84 29.87
N LEU A 602 -2.87 24.45 28.68
CA LEU A 602 -3.06 23.09 28.19
C LEU A 602 -2.41 22.06 29.12
N THR A 603 -1.16 22.27 29.54
CA THR A 603 -0.42 21.31 30.38
C THR A 603 -0.92 21.20 31.81
N ASN A 604 -1.50 22.27 32.38
CA ASN A 604 -2.01 22.26 33.76
C ASN A 604 -3.38 21.56 33.94
N PHE A 605 -4.04 21.16 32.85
CA PHE A 605 -5.20 20.27 32.99
C PHE A 605 -4.71 18.86 33.37
N GLU A 606 -5.35 18.24 34.39
CA GLU A 606 -5.15 16.86 34.90
C GLU A 606 -5.47 15.77 33.85
N LEU A 607 -4.98 15.95 32.63
CA LEU A 607 -5.18 15.11 31.46
C LEU A 607 -3.83 14.71 30.87
N GLU A 608 -2.76 14.71 31.69
CA GLU A 608 -1.38 14.38 31.30
C GLU A 608 -1.24 12.99 30.64
N SER A 609 -2.25 12.12 30.79
CA SER A 609 -2.31 10.79 30.17
C SER A 609 -3.13 10.71 28.88
N GLN A 610 -3.72 11.80 28.39
CA GLN A 610 -4.69 11.78 27.29
C GLN A 610 -4.09 12.23 25.95
N SER A 611 -4.34 11.44 24.90
CA SER A 611 -3.74 11.56 23.56
C SER A 611 -4.45 12.54 22.60
N PHE A 612 -5.34 13.40 23.09
CA PHE A 612 -6.07 14.33 22.22
C PHE A 612 -5.13 15.38 21.61
N GLU A 613 -5.26 15.61 20.30
CA GLU A 613 -4.59 16.72 19.62
C GLU A 613 -5.06 18.05 20.23
N ARG A 614 -4.11 18.87 20.67
CA ARG A 614 -4.39 20.19 21.26
C ARG A 614 -4.03 21.26 20.25
N THR A 615 -4.94 22.18 19.99
CA THR A 615 -4.71 23.20 18.95
C THR A 615 -4.58 24.60 19.56
N ILE A 616 -3.56 25.33 19.12
CA ILE A 616 -3.40 26.75 19.41
C ILE A 616 -3.58 27.54 18.12
N TYR A 617 -4.59 28.40 18.08
CA TYR A 617 -4.87 29.28 16.94
C TYR A 617 -4.29 30.68 17.17
N ILE A 618 -3.52 31.18 16.21
CA ILE A 618 -2.95 32.53 16.23
C ILE A 618 -3.87 33.47 15.44
N LEU A 619 -4.57 34.37 16.13
CA LEU A 619 -5.53 35.29 15.51
C LEU A 619 -4.89 36.55 14.90
N SER A 620 -3.61 36.82 15.18
CA SER A 620 -2.92 38.01 14.67
C SER A 620 -2.26 37.74 13.33
N SER A 621 -2.40 38.68 12.37
CA SER A 621 -1.80 38.60 11.03
C SER A 621 -0.27 38.62 11.04
N THR A 622 0.34 39.14 12.09
CA THR A 622 1.78 39.10 12.33
C THR A 622 2.03 38.52 13.72
N TRP A 623 2.86 37.49 13.81
CA TRP A 623 3.21 36.85 15.07
C TRP A 623 4.71 36.56 15.16
N SER A 624 5.31 36.87 16.32
CA SER A 624 6.69 36.51 16.62
C SER A 624 6.79 36.14 18.09
N GLU A 625 7.07 34.87 18.35
CA GLU A 625 7.29 34.35 19.70
C GLU A 625 8.34 33.24 19.63
N ARG A 626 9.21 33.20 20.63
CA ARG A 626 10.09 32.05 20.86
C ARG A 626 9.42 31.15 21.88
N VAL A 627 9.02 29.96 21.43
CA VAL A 627 8.36 28.96 22.28
C VAL A 627 9.38 27.88 22.65
N ILE A 628 9.46 27.55 23.94
CA ILE A 628 10.25 26.41 24.42
C ILE A 628 9.25 25.31 24.79
N MET A 629 9.29 24.19 24.07
CA MET A 629 8.46 23.02 24.36
C MET A 629 9.33 21.95 25.00
N ASP A 630 8.89 21.40 26.13
CA ASP A 630 9.49 20.20 26.71
C ASP A 630 9.09 18.98 25.89
N SER A 631 10.04 18.08 25.66
CA SER A 631 9.93 16.75 25.05
C SER A 631 8.77 15.88 25.56
N LYS A 632 8.23 16.18 26.75
CA LYS A 632 7.14 15.42 27.38
C LYS A 632 5.73 15.93 27.08
N GLN A 633 5.58 17.01 26.32
CA GLN A 633 4.26 17.58 26.03
C GLN A 633 3.46 16.76 25.01
N PRO A 634 2.12 16.70 25.13
CA PRO A 634 1.24 16.03 24.17
C PRO A 634 1.37 16.62 22.76
N ILE A 635 0.83 15.92 21.74
CA ILE A 635 0.80 16.41 20.36
C ILE A 635 0.06 17.76 20.33
N ILE A 636 0.81 18.84 20.06
CA ILE A 636 0.29 20.20 19.94
C ILE A 636 0.41 20.65 18.50
N THR A 637 -0.71 21.12 17.95
CA THR A 637 -0.77 21.73 16.63
C THR A 637 -0.96 23.22 16.78
N ILE A 638 -0.13 24.02 16.09
CA ILE A 638 -0.24 25.48 16.08
C ILE A 638 -0.68 25.91 14.69
N LYS A 639 -1.79 26.64 14.59
CA LYS A 639 -2.37 27.09 13.32
C LYS A 639 -2.51 28.61 13.31
N SER A 640 -2.33 29.23 12.14
CA SER A 640 -2.77 30.61 11.92
C SER A 640 -4.30 30.64 11.77
N GLY A 641 -4.96 31.62 12.38
CA GLY A 641 -6.41 31.65 12.62
C GLY A 641 -7.14 32.87 12.06
N LEU A 642 -6.70 33.41 10.92
CA LEU A 642 -7.54 34.30 10.12
C LEU A 642 -8.39 33.42 9.18
N GLU A 643 -9.68 33.74 9.06
CA GLU A 643 -10.71 32.83 8.54
C GLU A 643 -10.43 32.24 7.15
N ILE A 644 -10.88 30.99 6.99
CA ILE A 644 -10.85 30.19 5.77
C ILE A 644 -11.74 30.85 4.71
N GLY A 645 -11.11 31.29 3.62
CA GLY A 645 -11.76 31.74 2.39
C GLY A 645 -10.70 32.28 1.43
N GLN A 646 -10.20 31.42 0.54
CA GLN A 646 -9.06 31.62 -0.39
C GLN A 646 -7.68 31.36 0.24
N ASP A 647 -7.05 30.27 -0.23
CA ASP A 647 -5.62 29.94 -0.18
C ASP A 647 -4.82 30.57 0.97
N GLY A 648 -4.87 29.93 2.14
CA GLY A 648 -4.05 30.31 3.29
C GLY A 648 -2.57 30.02 3.03
N GLU A 649 -1.76 31.06 2.86
CA GLU A 649 -0.30 30.97 2.77
C GLU A 649 0.29 30.19 3.97
N GLN A 650 1.06 29.15 3.66
CA GLN A 650 1.88 28.45 4.64
C GLN A 650 3.02 29.36 5.12
N PHE A 651 3.08 29.66 6.43
CA PHE A 651 4.27 30.26 7.02
C PHE A 651 5.31 29.19 7.38
N ASN A 652 6.56 29.45 7.00
CA ASN A 652 7.74 28.65 7.33
C ASN A 652 7.97 28.59 8.85
N ILE A 653 7.66 27.45 9.48
CA ILE A 653 8.19 27.12 10.80
C ILE A 653 9.66 26.74 10.61
N ARG A 654 10.58 27.68 10.83
CA ARG A 654 12.01 27.36 10.95
C ARG A 654 12.24 26.58 12.24
N LYS A 655 12.26 25.25 12.13
CA LYS A 655 12.75 24.35 13.18
C LYS A 655 14.27 24.56 13.30
N SER A 656 14.72 25.34 14.28
CA SER A 656 16.13 25.31 14.69
C SER A 656 16.32 24.09 15.60
N SER A 657 17.00 23.07 15.10
CA SER A 657 17.45 21.92 15.89
C SER A 657 18.41 22.35 16.99
N ILE A 658 18.18 21.87 18.21
CA ILE A 658 19.25 21.49 19.15
C ILE A 658 19.11 19.99 19.34
#